data_AF-T0HFG3-F1
#
_entry.id   AF-T0HFG3-F1
#
_cell.length_a   1.000
_cell.length_b   1.000
_cell.length_c   1.000
_cell.angle_alpha   90.00
_cell.angle_beta   90.00
_cell.angle_gamma   90.00
#
_symmetry.space_group_name_H-M   'P 1'
#
loop_
_entity.id
_entity.type
_entity.pdbx_description
1 polymer ?
#
loop_
_entity_poly.entity_id
_entity_poly.type
_entity_poly.pdbx_seq_one_letter_code
_entity_poly.pdbx_strand_id
1 'polypeptide(L)'
;MIRIERIHIHEFRGIRELKLDLKSQNFAACGPNGTGKSGIVDAIEFALTGNISRLSGSGTGGLSVKSHGPHVDSRDKPEAAFVTLDVIIPALGGKKATIHRTVKAAGSPKITPADADVAAAFDSVNLHPEFVLSRRELIRYVLSEPGQRAKEVQALLRLDDIERLRVVLQKIANACSRELPGFERAEADAKTSLLTALGAPQLTKKAILDAVNPRREMLGLAPLADLEATTSLKDGLATTAAIGAPGRVPKVQANADLSTLKEALEKIGSEAFQRVCKEAEASAAELEKDADSLNGLSREALLKSAVELYDGTTCPVCDTPFEPGVFEEHLAAKLSHLDAVTKKRAALEAEIKPILDTLHAAGTALATMIGYASQLSPQVDATALRAFKAVLLGRYQQLQKLLPLDDTRAVLTKAHVVPELVPTLDALAAAINAIPEPTKQDAAREFLVLAQERLEQYRAAKLKVAAAKMRSERATKVFTTFGRVTTAGLEKIYKDVEAAFSSYYRKINEDDESAFTAKLMPSIGKLGFDVDFYGRGHFPPGAYHSEGHQDGMGLCLYLALMSHLLGKSFTFAVLDDVLMSVDAGHRRQVCTLLKESFPDTQFIFTTHDEIWLRHMKSEGLIKGRNFAHFRTWTVDLGPTEWDDRDVWSEIEDYLAKSDVRGAAALLRHYLEHFAKEACDRLRARVEFRGDAQFMLGDLLPNATNALGELLKKAKVAANSWNQNDVIEKVGSLEATFGEAKVKTNHEQWQVNTAVHFNAWADLKKEDFAPVVAAFKAFTASFGCATCGEMYFVTPDRGQKEALRCGCGGLNLNLLQKGS
;
A
#
# COMPACT_ATOMS: atom_id res chain seq x y z
N MET A 1 -8.72 -15.01 14.95
CA MET A 1 -7.86 -14.11 15.73
C MET A 1 -7.70 -14.60 17.17
N ILE A 2 -6.83 -13.92 17.92
CA ILE A 2 -6.25 -14.32 19.21
C ILE A 2 -6.52 -13.25 20.29
N ARG A 3 -6.16 -13.52 21.55
CA ARG A 3 -5.98 -12.55 22.63
C ARG A 3 -4.67 -12.84 23.35
N ILE A 4 -3.85 -11.82 23.60
CA ILE A 4 -2.53 -11.95 24.22
C ILE A 4 -2.69 -12.04 25.74
N GLU A 5 -2.22 -13.13 26.33
CA GLU A 5 -2.13 -13.36 27.77
C GLU A 5 -0.81 -12.77 28.31
N ARG A 6 0.33 -13.06 27.66
CA ARG A 6 1.65 -12.60 28.08
C ARG A 6 2.54 -12.31 26.87
N ILE A 7 3.44 -11.34 27.03
CA ILE A 7 4.54 -11.10 26.10
C ILE A 7 5.87 -11.18 26.84
N HIS A 8 6.87 -11.80 26.20
CA HIS A 8 8.26 -11.80 26.61
C HIS A 8 9.13 -11.34 25.44
N ILE A 9 9.89 -10.28 25.66
CA ILE A 9 10.79 -9.65 24.70
C ILE A 9 12.21 -9.76 25.25
N HIS A 10 13.17 -10.22 24.43
CA HIS A 10 14.56 -10.35 24.81
C HIS A 10 15.48 -9.85 23.68
N GLU A 11 16.43 -8.98 24.01
CA GLU A 11 17.45 -8.39 23.13
C GLU A 11 16.88 -7.89 21.79
N PHE A 12 15.73 -7.21 21.82
CA PHE A 12 14.98 -6.79 20.66
C PHE A 12 14.74 -5.27 20.66
N ARG A 13 15.11 -4.58 19.58
CA ARG A 13 14.99 -3.13 19.41
C ARG A 13 15.67 -2.37 20.57
N GLY A 14 14.94 -1.58 21.34
CA GLY A 14 15.47 -0.91 22.54
C GLY A 14 15.37 -1.75 23.81
N ILE A 15 14.96 -3.02 23.74
CA ILE A 15 14.58 -3.82 24.91
C ILE A 15 15.63 -4.90 25.15
N ARG A 16 16.18 -4.94 26.36
CA ARG A 16 17.08 -6.01 26.81
C ARG A 16 16.32 -7.24 27.26
N GLU A 17 15.41 -7.06 28.22
CA GLU A 17 14.50 -8.08 28.72
C GLU A 17 13.23 -7.36 29.19
N LEU A 18 12.06 -7.82 28.75
CA LEU A 18 10.78 -7.29 29.23
C LEU A 18 9.73 -8.40 29.23
N LYS A 19 8.99 -8.55 30.34
CA LYS A 19 7.89 -9.50 30.49
C LYS A 19 6.65 -8.77 30.98
N LEU A 20 5.57 -8.80 30.21
CA LEU A 20 4.30 -8.17 30.58
C LEU A 20 3.18 -9.21 30.59
N ASP A 21 2.38 -9.19 31.66
CA ASP A 21 1.17 -10.00 31.80
C ASP A 21 -0.08 -9.14 31.49
N LEU A 22 -0.69 -9.40 30.33
CA LEU A 22 -1.84 -8.67 29.79
C LEU A 22 -3.16 -9.34 30.14
N LYS A 23 -3.13 -10.59 30.62
CA LYS A 23 -4.28 -11.35 31.12
C LYS A 23 -5.44 -11.49 30.13
N SER A 24 -5.14 -11.42 28.82
CA SER A 24 -6.14 -11.44 27.74
C SER A 24 -7.22 -10.36 27.85
N GLN A 25 -6.90 -9.26 28.54
CA GLN A 25 -7.74 -8.08 28.73
C GLN A 25 -7.09 -6.85 28.10
N ASN A 26 -7.84 -5.76 27.99
CA ASN A 26 -7.30 -4.49 27.53
C ASN A 26 -6.13 -4.06 28.42
N PHE A 27 -5.04 -3.63 27.79
CA PHE A 27 -3.79 -3.30 28.46
C PHE A 27 -3.27 -1.95 27.98
N ALA A 28 -2.60 -1.18 28.85
CA ALA A 28 -1.99 0.08 28.46
C ALA A 28 -0.52 0.17 28.89
N ALA A 29 0.36 0.57 27.99
CA ALA A 29 1.73 0.97 28.28
C ALA A 29 1.82 2.49 28.28
N CYS A 30 2.11 3.10 29.43
CA CYS A 30 2.17 4.54 29.60
C CYS A 30 3.58 5.01 30.00
N GLY A 31 4.00 6.20 29.55
CA GLY A 31 5.27 6.79 29.97
C GLY A 31 5.81 7.83 28.97
N PRO A 32 6.81 8.66 29.33
CA PRO A 32 7.35 9.70 28.45
C PRO A 32 7.83 9.22 27.07
N ASN A 33 8.03 10.14 26.12
CA ASN A 33 8.61 9.79 24.82
C ASN A 33 10.02 9.20 24.98
N GLY A 34 10.35 8.20 24.17
CA GLY A 34 11.65 7.53 24.23
C GLY A 34 11.79 6.44 25.30
N THR A 35 10.75 6.14 26.10
CA THR A 35 10.84 5.11 27.15
C THR A 35 10.64 3.67 26.68
N GLY A 36 10.67 3.41 25.37
CA GLY A 36 10.57 2.04 24.81
C GLY A 36 9.14 1.52 24.56
N LYS A 37 8.08 2.31 24.78
CA LYS A 37 6.66 1.92 24.56
C LYS A 37 6.39 1.33 23.17
N SER A 38 6.79 2.03 22.10
CA SER A 38 6.60 1.55 20.73
C SER A 38 7.42 0.29 20.43
N GLY A 39 8.42 -0.04 21.24
CA GLY A 39 9.13 -1.31 21.18
C GLY A 39 8.24 -2.52 21.50
N ILE A 40 7.20 -2.34 22.34
CA ILE A 40 6.19 -3.36 22.61
C ILE A 40 5.33 -3.60 21.36
N VAL A 41 4.95 -2.52 20.67
CA VAL A 41 4.17 -2.57 19.43
C VAL A 41 4.97 -3.28 18.34
N ASP A 42 6.23 -2.87 18.12
CA ASP A 42 7.17 -3.52 17.20
C ASP A 42 7.33 -5.02 17.54
N ALA A 43 7.39 -5.38 18.82
CA ALA A 43 7.56 -6.76 19.26
C ALA A 43 6.32 -7.63 19.01
N ILE A 44 5.13 -7.11 19.29
CA ILE A 44 3.86 -7.79 19.01
C ILE A 44 3.71 -8.00 17.49
N GLU A 45 3.93 -6.94 16.70
CA GLU A 45 3.88 -7.01 15.25
C GLU A 45 4.87 -8.07 14.74
N PHE A 46 6.13 -8.01 15.18
CA PHE A 46 7.16 -8.95 14.79
C PHE A 46 6.81 -10.38 15.16
N ALA A 47 6.33 -10.64 16.37
CA ALA A 47 5.97 -11.98 16.81
C ALA A 47 4.86 -12.62 15.95
N LEU A 48 3.93 -11.81 15.44
CA LEU A 48 2.79 -12.28 14.66
C LEU A 48 3.08 -12.31 13.15
N THR A 49 3.71 -11.26 12.59
CA THR A 49 3.91 -11.11 11.14
C THR A 49 5.32 -11.44 10.65
N GLY A 50 6.32 -11.22 11.50
CA GLY A 50 7.74 -11.41 11.20
C GLY A 50 8.35 -10.16 10.57
N ASN A 51 7.53 -9.12 10.39
CA ASN A 51 7.93 -7.81 9.92
C ASN A 51 7.81 -6.78 11.05
N ILE A 52 8.42 -5.61 10.84
CA ILE A 52 8.27 -4.43 11.68
C ILE A 52 7.95 -3.28 10.74
N SER A 53 6.72 -2.74 10.79
CA SER A 53 6.23 -1.73 9.85
C SER A 53 7.03 -0.43 9.89
N ARG A 54 7.70 -0.13 11.01
CA ARG A 54 8.63 1.01 11.12
C ARG A 54 9.94 0.82 10.36
N LEU A 55 10.31 -0.42 10.04
CA LEU A 55 11.53 -0.78 9.29
C LEU A 55 11.24 -1.10 7.82
N SER A 56 10.01 -0.89 7.37
CA SER A 56 9.58 -1.17 5.99
C SER A 56 8.79 0.01 5.40
N GLY A 57 8.71 0.07 4.07
CA GLY A 57 7.97 1.11 3.34
C GLY A 57 8.83 2.28 2.84
N SER A 58 8.17 3.34 2.37
CA SER A 58 8.85 4.52 1.83
C SER A 58 9.76 5.18 2.89
N GLY A 59 10.98 5.55 2.48
CA GLY A 59 11.97 6.17 3.37
C GLY A 59 12.80 5.21 4.22
N THR A 60 12.67 3.89 4.05
CA THR A 60 13.35 2.87 4.88
C THR A 60 14.46 2.08 4.16
N GLY A 61 15.00 2.59 3.04
CA GLY A 61 15.90 1.83 2.14
C GLY A 61 17.20 1.26 2.76
N GLY A 62 17.60 1.72 3.95
CA GLY A 62 18.73 1.19 4.72
C GLY A 62 18.32 0.33 5.93
N LEU A 63 17.04 0.16 6.19
CA LEU A 63 16.50 -0.54 7.37
C LEU A 63 16.08 -1.97 7.00
N SER A 64 16.20 -2.87 7.97
CA SER A 64 15.76 -4.25 7.82
C SER A 64 15.55 -4.89 9.19
N VAL A 65 14.61 -5.85 9.27
CA VAL A 65 14.38 -6.62 10.51
C VAL A 65 15.63 -7.39 10.91
N LYS A 66 16.39 -7.93 9.94
CA LYS A 66 17.61 -8.70 10.22
C LYS A 66 18.69 -7.86 10.92
N SER A 67 18.92 -6.64 10.45
CA SER A 67 19.99 -5.78 10.97
C SER A 67 19.55 -4.89 12.13
N HIS A 68 18.26 -4.54 12.21
CA HIS A 68 17.74 -3.53 13.15
C HIS A 68 16.60 -4.03 14.05
N GLY A 69 16.23 -5.31 13.92
CA GLY A 69 15.36 -6.02 14.85
C GLY A 69 16.05 -6.33 16.19
N PRO A 70 17.29 -6.84 16.23
CA PRO A 70 18.00 -7.07 17.48
C PRO A 70 18.32 -5.75 18.18
N HIS A 71 18.57 -5.84 19.49
CA HIS A 71 19.15 -4.74 20.24
C HIS A 71 20.50 -4.32 19.66
N VAL A 72 20.87 -3.05 19.80
CA VAL A 72 22.09 -2.49 19.16
C VAL A 72 23.35 -3.27 19.55
N ASP A 73 23.44 -3.71 20.80
CA ASP A 73 24.58 -4.52 21.30
C ASP A 73 24.46 -6.02 21.02
N SER A 74 23.33 -6.45 20.47
CA SER A 74 23.06 -7.82 20.02
C SER A 74 22.85 -7.92 18.50
N ARG A 75 23.20 -6.87 17.75
CA ARG A 75 23.03 -6.79 16.28
C ARG A 75 23.68 -7.96 15.52
N ASP A 76 24.81 -8.43 16.03
CA ASP A 76 25.60 -9.51 15.43
C ASP A 76 25.13 -10.91 15.90
N LYS A 77 24.13 -10.96 16.79
CA LYS A 77 23.55 -12.18 17.39
C LYS A 77 22.02 -12.23 17.19
N PRO A 78 21.52 -12.29 15.95
CA PRO A 78 20.08 -12.28 15.68
C PRO A 78 19.33 -13.50 16.23
N GLU A 79 20.01 -14.58 16.61
CA GLU A 79 19.42 -15.71 17.35
C GLU A 79 19.09 -15.40 18.82
N ALA A 80 19.79 -14.44 19.44
CA ALA A 80 19.55 -14.05 20.83
C ALA A 80 18.35 -13.10 20.96
N ALA A 81 18.02 -12.38 19.89
CA ALA A 81 16.88 -11.48 19.81
C ALA A 81 15.59 -12.24 19.50
N PHE A 82 14.62 -12.24 20.42
CA PHE A 82 13.37 -12.96 20.24
C PHE A 82 12.18 -12.29 20.92
N VAL A 83 11.00 -12.69 20.47
CA VAL A 83 9.72 -12.36 21.11
C VAL A 83 8.90 -13.63 21.25
N THR A 84 8.29 -13.82 22.42
CA THR A 84 7.35 -14.89 22.72
C THR A 84 6.01 -14.30 23.15
N LEU A 85 4.91 -14.76 22.55
CA LEU A 85 3.56 -14.43 22.97
C LEU A 85 2.85 -15.68 23.45
N ASP A 86 2.31 -15.63 24.67
CA ASP A 86 1.30 -16.59 25.13
C ASP A 86 -0.09 -16.00 24.83
N VAL A 87 -0.93 -16.78 24.17
CA VAL A 87 -2.21 -16.31 23.63
C VAL A 87 -3.34 -17.30 23.90
N ILE A 88 -4.56 -16.77 23.89
CA ILE A 88 -5.81 -17.51 23.91
C ILE A 88 -6.45 -17.36 22.53
N ILE A 89 -7.02 -18.42 21.98
CA ILE A 89 -7.72 -18.42 20.69
C ILE A 89 -9.23 -18.58 20.94
N PRO A 90 -10.02 -17.48 20.95
CA PRO A 90 -11.45 -17.55 21.28
C PRO A 90 -12.26 -18.47 20.38
N ALA A 91 -11.95 -18.48 19.07
CA ALA A 91 -12.62 -19.33 18.09
C ALA A 91 -12.44 -20.85 18.34
N LEU A 92 -11.41 -21.24 19.09
CA LEU A 92 -11.12 -22.63 19.47
C LEU A 92 -11.50 -22.90 20.94
N GLY A 93 -12.57 -22.26 21.43
CA GLY A 93 -13.02 -22.44 22.81
C GLY A 93 -12.05 -21.90 23.86
N GLY A 94 -11.22 -20.92 23.50
CA GLY A 94 -10.21 -20.37 24.41
C GLY A 94 -8.96 -21.24 24.57
N LYS A 95 -8.66 -22.08 23.57
CA LYS A 95 -7.42 -22.88 23.54
C LYS A 95 -6.19 -21.97 23.70
N LYS A 96 -5.27 -22.36 24.58
CA LYS A 96 -4.00 -21.67 24.82
C LYS A 96 -2.97 -22.09 23.78
N ALA A 97 -2.19 -21.13 23.29
CA ALA A 97 -1.08 -21.35 22.38
C ALA A 97 0.05 -20.36 22.66
N THR A 98 1.25 -20.72 22.25
CA THR A 98 2.45 -19.88 22.33
C THR A 98 3.06 -19.75 20.94
N ILE A 99 3.43 -18.54 20.56
CA ILE A 99 4.24 -18.26 19.37
C ILE A 99 5.57 -17.66 19.80
N HIS A 100 6.67 -18.28 19.38
CA HIS A 100 8.03 -17.84 19.65
C HIS A 100 8.75 -17.56 18.34
N ARG A 101 9.31 -16.37 18.18
CA ARG A 101 10.00 -15.94 16.97
C ARG A 101 11.31 -15.25 17.30
N THR A 102 12.38 -15.68 16.65
CA THR A 102 13.71 -15.07 16.74
C THR A 102 13.99 -14.24 15.49
N VAL A 103 14.84 -13.20 15.58
CA VAL A 103 15.20 -12.38 14.41
C VAL A 103 15.89 -13.23 13.33
N LYS A 104 16.72 -14.20 13.72
CA LYS A 104 17.35 -15.15 12.79
C LYS A 104 16.34 -15.96 11.98
N ALA A 105 15.19 -16.29 12.57
CA ALA A 105 14.14 -17.12 11.99
C ALA A 105 12.80 -16.36 11.86
N ALA A 106 12.86 -15.09 11.40
CA ALA A 106 11.69 -14.21 11.31
C ALA A 106 10.52 -14.79 10.48
N GLY A 107 10.81 -15.51 9.39
CA GLY A 107 9.78 -16.12 8.52
C GLY A 107 9.23 -17.46 9.03
N SER A 108 9.78 -18.03 10.10
CA SER A 108 9.51 -19.41 10.55
C SER A 108 9.38 -19.47 12.08
N PRO A 109 8.25 -19.00 12.64
CA PRO A 109 8.04 -19.02 14.09
C PRO A 109 7.85 -20.44 14.61
N LYS A 110 8.20 -20.67 15.88
CA LYS A 110 7.86 -21.89 16.61
C LYS A 110 6.51 -21.70 17.31
N ILE A 111 5.53 -22.51 16.94
CA ILE A 111 4.18 -22.49 17.51
C ILE A 111 3.97 -23.72 18.40
N THR A 112 3.31 -23.56 19.54
CA THR A 112 3.00 -24.66 20.46
C THR A 112 1.60 -24.49 21.05
N PRO A 113 0.70 -25.48 20.98
CA PRO A 113 0.85 -26.78 20.31
C PRO A 113 0.89 -26.63 18.78
N ALA A 114 1.53 -27.58 18.09
CA ALA A 114 1.69 -27.57 16.63
C ALA A 114 0.46 -28.12 15.88
N ASP A 115 -0.74 -27.84 16.41
CA ASP A 115 -1.99 -28.30 15.83
C ASP A 115 -2.35 -27.44 14.59
N ALA A 116 -2.97 -28.05 13.59
CA ALA A 116 -3.30 -27.36 12.33
C ALA A 116 -4.29 -26.20 12.52
N ASP A 117 -5.22 -26.31 13.48
CA ASP A 117 -6.19 -25.27 13.82
C ASP A 117 -5.53 -24.05 14.50
N VAL A 118 -4.54 -24.29 15.37
CA VAL A 118 -3.72 -23.25 16.01
C VAL A 118 -2.84 -22.55 14.99
N ALA A 119 -2.17 -23.30 14.11
CA ALA A 119 -1.38 -22.72 13.02
C ALA A 119 -2.24 -21.83 12.11
N ALA A 120 -3.42 -22.32 11.69
CA ALA A 120 -4.36 -21.55 10.89
C ALA A 120 -4.84 -20.27 11.58
N ALA A 121 -4.98 -20.27 12.91
CA ALA A 121 -5.34 -19.07 13.67
C ALA A 121 -4.24 -18.00 13.62
N PHE A 122 -2.95 -18.39 13.71
CA PHE A 122 -1.83 -17.46 13.55
C PHE A 122 -1.67 -17.01 12.10
N ASP A 123 -1.83 -17.91 11.12
CA ASP A 123 -1.82 -17.55 9.70
C ASP A 123 -2.92 -16.55 9.37
N SER A 124 -4.12 -16.71 9.95
CA SER A 124 -5.22 -15.75 9.82
C SER A 124 -4.83 -14.37 10.38
N VAL A 125 -4.12 -14.29 11.51
CA VAL A 125 -3.63 -13.00 12.03
C VAL A 125 -2.53 -12.42 11.13
N ASN A 126 -1.64 -13.25 10.61
CA ASN A 126 -0.59 -12.81 9.69
C ASN A 126 -1.15 -12.34 8.33
N LEU A 127 -2.28 -12.89 7.88
CA LEU A 127 -3.02 -12.43 6.72
C LEU A 127 -3.65 -11.04 6.93
N HIS A 128 -3.84 -10.63 8.18
CA HIS A 128 -4.43 -9.35 8.58
C HIS A 128 -3.48 -8.57 9.49
N PRO A 129 -2.30 -8.10 9.01
CA PRO A 129 -1.32 -7.37 9.80
C PRO A 129 -1.83 -6.01 10.31
N GLU A 130 -3.02 -5.58 9.86
CA GLU A 130 -3.60 -4.28 10.14
C GLU A 130 -4.21 -4.20 11.56
N PHE A 131 -3.87 -5.13 12.45
CA PHE A 131 -4.21 -5.04 13.87
C PHE A 131 -3.41 -3.94 14.60
N VAL A 132 -2.32 -3.42 14.02
CA VAL A 132 -1.59 -2.27 14.58
C VAL A 132 -2.09 -0.99 13.92
N LEU A 133 -2.43 0.00 14.74
CA LEU A 133 -2.79 1.34 14.30
C LEU A 133 -1.96 2.36 15.07
N SER A 134 -1.12 3.07 14.34
CA SER A 134 -0.36 4.22 14.80
C SER A 134 -0.97 5.52 14.28
N ARG A 135 -0.63 6.64 14.91
CA ARG A 135 -1.02 7.97 14.41
C ARG A 135 -0.64 8.22 12.95
N ARG A 136 0.50 7.66 12.50
CA ARG A 136 0.94 7.75 11.10
C ARG A 136 -0.05 7.07 10.15
N GLU A 137 -0.61 5.94 10.52
CA GLU A 137 -1.60 5.22 9.69
C GLU A 137 -2.96 5.92 9.71
N LEU A 138 -3.40 6.42 10.87
CA LEU A 138 -4.61 7.22 11.00
C LEU A 138 -4.65 8.37 9.99
N ILE A 139 -3.58 9.16 9.96
CA ILE A 139 -3.44 10.31 9.07
C ILE A 139 -3.46 9.86 7.60
N ARG A 140 -2.85 8.72 7.25
CA ARG A 140 -2.87 8.22 5.87
C ARG A 140 -4.26 7.86 5.38
N TYR A 141 -5.15 7.37 6.25
CA TYR A 141 -6.52 7.05 5.86
C TYR A 141 -7.39 8.30 5.65
N VAL A 142 -7.08 9.39 6.36
CA VAL A 142 -7.91 10.60 6.39
C VAL A 142 -7.39 11.68 5.43
N LEU A 143 -6.11 12.04 5.55
CA LEU A 143 -5.52 13.22 4.91
C LEU A 143 -4.75 12.93 3.61
N SER A 144 -4.60 11.67 3.20
CA SER A 144 -3.95 11.36 1.91
C SER A 144 -4.77 11.84 0.72
N GLU A 145 -4.09 12.17 -0.38
CA GLU A 145 -4.73 12.42 -1.67
C GLU A 145 -5.64 11.25 -2.09
N PRO A 146 -6.72 11.47 -2.85
CA PRO A 146 -7.70 10.42 -3.17
C PRO A 146 -7.11 9.15 -3.79
N GLY A 147 -6.07 9.27 -4.61
CA GLY A 147 -5.40 8.13 -5.23
C GLY A 147 -4.56 7.31 -4.22
N GLN A 148 -3.86 7.98 -3.30
CA GLN A 148 -3.10 7.30 -2.25
C GLN A 148 -4.05 6.74 -1.18
N ARG A 149 -5.08 7.49 -0.79
CA ARG A 149 -6.12 7.01 0.13
C ARG A 149 -6.79 5.73 -0.38
N ALA A 150 -7.12 5.67 -1.67
CA ALA A 150 -7.66 4.47 -2.27
C ALA A 150 -6.72 3.27 -2.09
N LYS A 151 -5.41 3.46 -2.31
CA LYS A 151 -4.42 2.39 -2.12
C LYS A 151 -4.32 1.97 -0.66
N GLU A 152 -4.23 2.92 0.28
CA GLU A 152 -4.11 2.61 1.71
C GLU A 152 -5.35 1.88 2.23
N VAL A 153 -6.56 2.33 1.86
CA VAL A 153 -7.82 1.69 2.27
C VAL A 153 -8.04 0.35 1.54
N GLN A 154 -7.65 0.25 0.26
CA GLN A 154 -7.70 -1.03 -0.47
C GLN A 154 -6.70 -2.04 0.09
N ALA A 155 -5.51 -1.61 0.50
CA ALA A 155 -4.53 -2.47 1.16
C ALA A 155 -5.09 -2.99 2.49
N LEU A 156 -5.74 -2.11 3.28
CA LEU A 156 -6.46 -2.48 4.49
C LEU A 156 -7.57 -3.51 4.22
N LEU A 157 -8.30 -3.34 3.12
CA LEU A 157 -9.34 -4.27 2.64
C LEU A 157 -8.78 -5.49 1.90
N ARG A 158 -7.46 -5.60 1.72
CA ARG A 158 -6.77 -6.67 0.97
C ARG A 158 -7.22 -6.82 -0.48
N LEU A 159 -7.47 -5.70 -1.16
CA LEU A 159 -7.98 -5.65 -2.54
C LEU A 159 -6.88 -5.43 -3.59
N ASP A 160 -5.61 -5.46 -3.19
CA ASP A 160 -4.46 -5.23 -4.09
C ASP A 160 -4.41 -6.22 -5.26
N ASP A 161 -4.76 -7.48 -5.02
CA ASP A 161 -4.73 -8.52 -6.07
C ASP A 161 -5.83 -8.32 -7.11
N ILE A 162 -6.97 -7.76 -6.70
CA ILE A 162 -8.06 -7.37 -7.62
C ILE A 162 -7.56 -6.25 -8.54
N GLU A 163 -6.85 -5.27 -7.99
CA GLU A 163 -6.28 -4.18 -8.77
C GLU A 163 -5.16 -4.65 -9.72
N ARG A 164 -4.29 -5.58 -9.27
CA ARG A 164 -3.30 -6.23 -10.15
C ARG A 164 -3.96 -6.96 -11.31
N LEU A 165 -5.02 -7.73 -11.05
CA LEU A 165 -5.76 -8.43 -12.08
C LEU A 165 -6.40 -7.44 -13.07
N ARG A 166 -6.95 -6.32 -12.59
CA ARG A 166 -7.47 -5.23 -13.43
C ARG A 166 -6.43 -4.75 -14.44
N VAL A 167 -5.23 -4.44 -13.97
CA VAL A 167 -4.12 -3.95 -14.80
C VAL A 167 -3.70 -4.99 -15.85
N VAL A 168 -3.65 -6.27 -15.48
CA VAL A 168 -3.33 -7.37 -16.41
C VAL A 168 -4.40 -7.50 -17.50
N LEU A 169 -5.68 -7.50 -17.13
CA LEU A 169 -6.79 -7.56 -18.09
C LEU A 169 -6.79 -6.37 -19.05
N GLN A 170 -6.48 -5.17 -18.55
CA GLN A 170 -6.35 -3.97 -19.39
C GLN A 170 -5.21 -4.11 -20.41
N LYS A 171 -4.04 -4.60 -19.99
CA LYS A 171 -2.91 -4.87 -20.90
C LYS A 171 -3.28 -5.87 -21.99
N ILE A 172 -4.00 -6.94 -21.63
CA ILE A 172 -4.47 -7.95 -22.59
C ILE A 172 -5.45 -7.34 -23.60
N ALA A 173 -6.44 -6.56 -23.15
CA ALA A 173 -7.40 -5.91 -24.04
C ALA A 173 -6.71 -4.94 -25.02
N ASN A 174 -5.77 -4.12 -24.51
CA ASN A 174 -5.00 -3.19 -25.33
C ASN A 174 -4.11 -3.89 -26.36
N ALA A 175 -3.47 -5.00 -25.98
CA ALA A 175 -2.64 -5.80 -26.90
C ALA A 175 -3.47 -6.40 -28.04
N CYS A 176 -4.63 -7.01 -27.71
CA CYS A 176 -5.51 -7.59 -28.73
C CYS A 176 -6.06 -6.52 -29.69
N SER A 177 -6.38 -5.33 -29.19
CA SER A 177 -6.84 -4.21 -30.01
C SER A 177 -5.74 -3.71 -30.97
N ARG A 178 -4.48 -3.68 -30.50
CA ARG A 178 -3.33 -3.23 -31.30
C ARG A 178 -2.93 -4.20 -32.42
N GLU A 179 -3.15 -5.50 -32.24
CA GLU A 179 -2.84 -6.52 -33.25
C GLU A 179 -3.83 -6.54 -34.42
N LEU A 180 -5.10 -6.19 -34.17
CA LEU A 180 -6.20 -6.33 -35.13
C LEU A 180 -5.95 -5.60 -36.48
N PRO A 181 -5.50 -4.32 -36.51
CA PRO A 181 -5.23 -3.63 -37.77
C PRO A 181 -4.17 -4.32 -38.65
N GLY A 182 -3.22 -5.03 -38.05
CA GLY A 182 -2.20 -5.79 -38.78
C GLY A 182 -2.81 -6.97 -39.55
N PHE A 183 -3.75 -7.69 -38.93
CA PHE A 183 -4.46 -8.77 -39.59
C PHE A 183 -5.43 -8.26 -40.66
N GLU A 184 -6.14 -7.15 -40.41
CA GLU A 184 -7.05 -6.53 -41.38
C GLU A 184 -6.31 -6.09 -42.65
N ARG A 185 -5.11 -5.51 -42.50
CA ARG A 185 -4.25 -5.16 -43.64
C ARG A 185 -3.82 -6.41 -44.42
N ALA A 186 -3.41 -7.48 -43.74
CA ALA A 186 -3.05 -8.74 -44.39
C ALA A 186 -4.23 -9.40 -45.16
N GLU A 187 -5.46 -9.30 -44.67
CA GLU A 187 -6.65 -9.73 -45.42
C GLU A 187 -6.88 -8.85 -46.66
N ALA A 188 -6.75 -7.52 -46.52
CA ALA A 188 -6.91 -6.59 -47.64
C ALA A 188 -5.88 -6.84 -48.75
N ASP A 189 -4.62 -7.11 -48.39
CA ASP A 189 -3.55 -7.46 -49.32
C ASP A 189 -3.84 -8.79 -50.04
N ALA A 190 -4.23 -9.83 -49.29
CA ALA A 190 -4.58 -11.13 -49.87
C ALA A 190 -5.81 -11.05 -50.80
N LYS A 191 -6.80 -10.21 -50.44
CA LYS A 191 -7.97 -9.94 -51.28
C LYS A 191 -7.57 -9.26 -52.59
N THR A 192 -6.70 -8.26 -52.52
CA THR A 192 -6.20 -7.55 -53.71
C THR A 192 -5.43 -8.51 -54.61
N SER A 193 -4.54 -9.32 -54.05
CA SER A 193 -3.79 -10.34 -54.79
C SER A 193 -4.70 -11.35 -55.51
N LEU A 194 -5.77 -11.80 -54.85
CA LEU A 194 -6.75 -12.68 -55.46
C LEU A 194 -7.53 -12.00 -56.60
N LEU A 195 -7.93 -10.73 -56.44
CA LEU A 195 -8.62 -9.98 -57.50
C LEU A 195 -7.76 -9.81 -58.74
N THR A 196 -6.49 -9.48 -58.55
CA THR A 196 -5.51 -9.37 -59.64
C THR A 196 -5.35 -10.71 -60.35
N ALA A 197 -5.18 -11.81 -59.62
CA ALA A 197 -5.05 -13.15 -60.21
C ALA A 197 -6.29 -13.60 -60.99
N LEU A 198 -7.48 -13.16 -60.57
CA LEU A 198 -8.75 -13.48 -61.25
C LEU A 198 -9.08 -12.54 -62.42
N GLY A 199 -8.40 -11.38 -62.51
CA GLY A 199 -8.79 -10.30 -63.43
C GLY A 199 -10.18 -9.72 -63.13
N ALA A 200 -10.61 -9.77 -61.86
CA ALA A 200 -11.96 -9.39 -61.45
C ALA A 200 -11.94 -8.02 -60.73
N PRO A 201 -12.93 -7.14 -60.98
CA PRO A 201 -13.00 -5.84 -60.33
C PRO A 201 -13.43 -5.93 -58.86
N GLN A 202 -14.20 -6.97 -58.50
CA GLN A 202 -14.74 -7.17 -57.16
C GLN A 202 -14.82 -8.63 -56.77
N LEU A 203 -14.66 -8.91 -55.48
CA LEU A 203 -14.61 -10.28 -54.97
C LEU A 203 -16.04 -10.75 -54.64
N THR A 204 -16.64 -11.49 -55.55
CA THR A 204 -17.92 -12.18 -55.33
C THR A 204 -17.79 -13.65 -55.73
N LYS A 205 -18.62 -14.53 -55.15
CA LYS A 205 -18.68 -15.94 -55.56
C LYS A 205 -18.84 -16.04 -57.08
N LYS A 206 -19.76 -15.25 -57.64
CA LYS A 206 -20.01 -15.16 -59.08
C LYS A 206 -18.76 -14.75 -59.86
N ALA A 207 -18.06 -13.68 -59.47
CA ALA A 207 -16.85 -13.24 -60.15
C ALA A 207 -15.73 -14.31 -60.17
N ILE A 208 -15.59 -15.08 -59.08
CA ILE A 208 -14.64 -16.20 -59.03
C ILE A 208 -15.05 -17.29 -60.02
N LEU A 209 -16.33 -17.69 -60.01
CA LEU A 209 -16.84 -18.74 -60.91
C LEU A 209 -16.79 -18.31 -62.39
N ASP A 210 -17.15 -17.07 -62.71
CA ASP A 210 -17.10 -16.48 -64.05
C ASP A 210 -15.66 -16.42 -64.60
N ALA A 211 -14.67 -16.18 -63.72
CA ALA A 211 -13.26 -16.21 -64.09
C ALA A 211 -12.71 -17.65 -64.24
N VAL A 212 -13.18 -18.59 -63.42
CA VAL A 212 -12.64 -19.96 -63.31
C VAL A 212 -13.26 -20.95 -64.30
N ASN A 213 -14.59 -20.95 -64.46
CA ASN A 213 -15.30 -21.95 -65.26
C ASN A 213 -14.90 -21.98 -66.75
N PRO A 214 -14.63 -20.85 -67.44
CA PRO A 214 -14.13 -20.88 -68.81
C PRO A 214 -12.76 -21.58 -68.94
N ARG A 215 -11.91 -21.50 -67.90
CA ARG A 215 -10.59 -22.16 -67.88
C ARG A 215 -10.73 -23.65 -67.58
N ARG A 216 -11.72 -24.02 -66.75
CA ARG A 216 -12.08 -25.42 -66.49
C ARG A 216 -12.61 -26.11 -67.74
N GLU A 217 -13.49 -25.44 -68.50
CA GLU A 217 -14.03 -25.94 -69.76
C GLU A 217 -12.93 -26.17 -70.81
N MET A 218 -11.98 -25.24 -70.95
CA MET A 218 -10.80 -25.40 -71.83
C MET A 218 -9.92 -26.61 -71.49
N LEU A 219 -9.98 -27.10 -70.25
CA LEU A 219 -9.24 -28.27 -69.76
C LEU A 219 -10.09 -29.55 -69.73
N GLY A 220 -11.35 -29.51 -70.20
CA GLY A 220 -12.29 -30.64 -70.14
C GLY A 220 -12.77 -30.97 -68.72
N LEU A 221 -12.65 -30.04 -67.78
CA LEU A 221 -13.10 -30.21 -66.39
C LEU A 221 -14.56 -29.77 -66.24
N ALA A 222 -15.30 -30.44 -65.35
CA ALA A 222 -16.66 -30.04 -65.02
C ALA A 222 -16.68 -28.61 -64.41
N PRO A 223 -17.62 -27.74 -64.82
CA PRO A 223 -17.78 -26.42 -64.23
C PRO A 223 -18.16 -26.53 -62.75
N LEU A 224 -17.69 -25.58 -61.94
CA LEU A 224 -18.06 -25.47 -60.54
C LEU A 224 -19.44 -24.80 -60.43
N ALA A 225 -20.37 -25.45 -59.73
CA ALA A 225 -21.73 -24.94 -59.53
C ALA A 225 -21.83 -23.89 -58.42
N ASP A 226 -21.05 -24.04 -57.34
CA ASP A 226 -20.93 -23.07 -56.25
C ASP A 226 -19.50 -23.04 -55.69
N LEU A 227 -19.19 -21.99 -54.93
CA LEU A 227 -17.96 -21.80 -54.19
C LEU A 227 -18.23 -21.92 -52.68
N GLU A 228 -18.10 -23.14 -52.16
CA GLU A 228 -18.15 -23.47 -50.73
C GLU A 228 -16.79 -23.20 -50.04
N ALA A 229 -16.71 -23.42 -48.72
CA ALA A 229 -15.49 -23.22 -47.96
C ALA A 229 -14.36 -24.17 -48.38
N THR A 230 -14.70 -25.37 -48.85
CA THR A 230 -13.78 -26.46 -49.25
C THR A 230 -13.57 -26.55 -50.76
N THR A 231 -14.32 -25.80 -51.57
CA THR A 231 -14.21 -25.86 -53.03
C THR A 231 -12.80 -25.51 -53.47
N SER A 232 -12.22 -26.39 -54.29
CA SER A 232 -10.92 -26.21 -54.92
C SER A 232 -11.10 -25.84 -56.39
N LEU A 233 -10.50 -24.73 -56.82
CA LEU A 233 -10.57 -24.25 -58.20
C LEU A 233 -9.83 -25.19 -59.17
N LYS A 234 -8.87 -25.96 -58.65
CA LYS A 234 -8.08 -26.95 -59.39
C LYS A 234 -8.63 -28.38 -59.29
N ASP A 235 -9.85 -28.57 -58.79
CA ASP A 235 -10.42 -29.92 -58.65
C ASP A 235 -10.60 -30.61 -60.01
N GLY A 236 -10.22 -31.89 -60.10
CA GLY A 236 -10.21 -32.68 -61.34
C GLY A 236 -8.99 -32.49 -62.26
N LEU A 237 -8.04 -31.60 -61.95
CA LEU A 237 -6.77 -31.53 -62.69
C LEU A 237 -5.95 -32.80 -62.47
N ALA A 238 -5.79 -33.62 -63.52
CA ALA A 238 -4.97 -34.83 -63.47
C ALA A 238 -3.51 -34.48 -63.12
N THR A 239 -2.95 -35.15 -62.10
CA THR A 239 -1.55 -35.07 -61.67
C THR A 239 -0.57 -35.75 -62.64
N THR A 240 -1.04 -36.27 -63.77
CA THR A 240 -0.27 -37.13 -64.68
C THR A 240 0.01 -36.48 -66.04
N ALA A 241 1.20 -35.93 -66.19
CA ALA A 241 2.09 -36.11 -67.34
C ALA A 241 3.51 -35.68 -66.93
N ALA A 242 4.48 -36.57 -67.14
CA ALA A 242 5.85 -36.40 -66.70
C ALA A 242 6.59 -35.27 -67.47
N ILE A 243 7.39 -34.50 -66.71
CA ILE A 243 8.48 -33.59 -67.09
C ILE A 243 8.02 -32.27 -67.77
N GLY A 244 8.20 -31.08 -67.18
CA GLY A 244 9.28 -30.65 -66.28
C GLY A 244 8.87 -29.77 -65.11
N ALA A 245 9.47 -30.11 -63.97
CA ALA A 245 9.73 -29.34 -62.73
C ALA A 245 8.55 -28.68 -61.97
N PRO A 246 8.36 -28.99 -60.66
CA PRO A 246 7.70 -28.07 -59.75
C PRO A 246 8.55 -26.79 -59.68
N GLY A 247 8.10 -25.73 -60.35
CA GLY A 247 8.87 -24.49 -60.45
C GLY A 247 8.75 -23.73 -61.78
N ARG A 248 7.81 -24.06 -62.68
CA ARG A 248 7.58 -23.21 -63.85
C ARG A 248 6.87 -21.93 -63.42
N VAL A 249 7.61 -20.82 -63.46
CA VAL A 249 7.09 -19.47 -63.23
C VAL A 249 6.02 -19.17 -64.30
N PRO A 250 4.77 -18.84 -63.92
CA PRO A 250 3.70 -18.60 -64.89
C PRO A 250 3.96 -17.31 -65.66
N LYS A 251 4.27 -17.42 -66.97
CA LYS A 251 4.82 -16.32 -67.78
C LYS A 251 3.94 -15.06 -67.77
N VAL A 252 2.63 -15.22 -67.95
CA VAL A 252 1.67 -14.08 -68.02
C VAL A 252 1.60 -13.36 -66.67
N GLN A 253 1.48 -14.12 -65.57
CA GLN A 253 1.42 -13.54 -64.23
C GLN A 253 2.76 -12.92 -63.84
N ALA A 254 3.88 -13.57 -64.15
CA ALA A 254 5.20 -13.05 -63.83
C ALA A 254 5.51 -11.75 -64.57
N ASN A 255 5.03 -11.59 -65.81
CA ASN A 255 5.08 -10.31 -66.53
C ASN A 255 4.20 -9.24 -65.86
N ALA A 256 3.00 -9.58 -65.40
CA ALA A 256 2.13 -8.65 -64.67
C ALA A 256 2.73 -8.24 -63.31
N ASP A 257 3.29 -9.20 -62.56
CA ASP A 257 3.95 -8.97 -61.27
C ASP A 257 5.24 -8.15 -61.45
N LEU A 258 5.98 -8.37 -62.54
CA LEU A 258 7.15 -7.56 -62.89
C LEU A 258 6.74 -6.12 -63.24
N SER A 259 5.64 -5.92 -63.98
CA SER A 259 5.08 -4.59 -64.21
C SER A 259 4.68 -3.92 -62.89
N THR A 260 3.99 -4.66 -62.02
CA THR A 260 3.59 -4.19 -60.70
C THR A 260 4.79 -3.78 -59.85
N LEU A 261 5.89 -4.55 -59.89
CA LEU A 261 7.12 -4.18 -59.20
C LEU A 261 7.74 -2.91 -59.80
N LYS A 262 7.81 -2.80 -61.14
CA LYS A 262 8.34 -1.60 -61.80
C LYS A 262 7.53 -0.36 -61.43
N GLU A 263 6.21 -0.43 -61.50
CA GLU A 263 5.30 0.65 -61.09
C GLU A 263 5.45 1.02 -59.61
N ALA A 264 5.61 0.02 -58.73
CA ALA A 264 5.83 0.27 -57.30
C ALA A 264 7.17 0.97 -57.02
N LEU A 265 8.24 0.58 -57.74
CA LEU A 265 9.56 1.19 -57.64
C LEU A 265 9.57 2.60 -58.23
N GLU A 266 8.94 2.81 -59.39
CA GLU A 266 8.74 4.13 -59.99
C GLU A 266 7.94 5.05 -59.07
N LYS A 267 6.89 4.53 -58.43
CA LYS A 267 6.12 5.29 -57.45
C LYS A 267 6.98 5.74 -56.28
N ILE A 268 7.85 4.88 -55.74
CA ILE A 268 8.81 5.26 -54.69
C ILE A 268 9.80 6.32 -55.20
N GLY A 269 10.29 6.18 -56.44
CA GLY A 269 11.22 7.13 -57.04
C GLY A 269 10.58 8.44 -57.52
N SER A 270 9.25 8.55 -57.55
CA SER A 270 8.54 9.69 -58.12
C SER A 270 8.69 10.97 -57.31
N GLU A 271 8.65 12.12 -58.00
CA GLU A 271 8.63 13.44 -57.36
C GLU A 271 7.44 13.61 -56.39
N ALA A 272 6.29 13.01 -56.73
CA ALA A 272 5.10 13.04 -55.89
C ALA A 272 5.35 12.33 -54.55
N PHE A 273 5.95 11.15 -54.55
CA PHE A 273 6.28 10.43 -53.31
C PHE A 273 7.40 11.11 -52.53
N GLN A 274 8.40 11.66 -53.22
CA GLN A 274 9.43 12.49 -52.59
C GLN A 274 8.81 13.69 -51.88
N ARG A 275 7.79 14.34 -52.47
CA ARG A 275 7.08 15.45 -51.84
C ARG A 275 6.37 15.03 -50.56
N VAL A 276 5.64 13.92 -50.59
CA VAL A 276 4.96 13.36 -49.40
C VAL A 276 5.97 13.03 -48.30
N CYS A 277 7.11 12.43 -48.65
CA CYS A 277 8.17 12.14 -47.68
C CYS A 277 8.78 13.41 -47.08
N LYS A 278 8.97 14.46 -47.89
CA LYS A 278 9.47 15.77 -47.43
C LYS A 278 8.46 16.50 -46.54
N GLU A 279 7.18 16.45 -46.88
CA GLU A 279 6.09 17.02 -46.06
C GLU A 279 6.06 16.34 -44.68
N ALA A 280 6.06 15.01 -44.64
CA ALA A 280 6.13 14.27 -43.38
C ALA A 280 7.44 14.50 -42.60
N GLU A 281 8.57 14.67 -43.29
CA GLU A 281 9.86 14.98 -42.63
C GLU A 281 9.84 16.39 -42.02
N ALA A 282 9.26 17.37 -42.71
CA ALA A 282 9.09 18.71 -42.18
C ALA A 282 8.16 18.72 -40.95
N SER A 283 7.06 17.98 -41.00
CA SER A 283 6.16 17.77 -39.85
C SER A 283 6.89 17.07 -38.68
N ALA A 284 7.74 16.08 -38.98
CA ALA A 284 8.54 15.40 -37.97
C ALA A 284 9.62 16.31 -37.37
N ALA A 285 10.29 17.14 -38.17
CA ALA A 285 11.26 18.13 -37.72
C ALA A 285 10.62 19.21 -36.84
N GLU A 286 9.39 19.63 -37.19
CA GLU A 286 8.62 20.57 -36.37
C GLU A 286 8.22 19.94 -35.03
N LEU A 287 7.85 18.66 -35.03
CA LEU A 287 7.50 17.93 -33.82
C LEU A 287 8.73 17.63 -32.93
N GLU A 288 9.92 17.51 -33.52
CA GLU A 288 11.18 17.29 -32.80
C GLU A 288 11.62 18.51 -31.99
N LYS A 289 11.22 19.73 -32.39
CA LYS A 289 11.39 20.93 -31.55
C LYS A 289 10.70 20.76 -30.18
N ASP A 290 9.69 19.89 -30.12
CA ASP A 290 8.95 19.52 -28.92
C ASP A 290 9.38 18.14 -28.37
N ALA A 291 10.58 17.64 -28.69
CA ALA A 291 11.05 16.28 -28.32
C ALA A 291 11.02 16.00 -26.81
N ASP A 292 11.32 17.01 -25.98
CA ASP A 292 11.22 16.90 -24.52
C ASP A 292 9.79 16.69 -24.02
N SER A 293 8.81 17.24 -24.75
CA SER A 293 7.37 17.09 -24.48
C SER A 293 6.85 15.71 -24.92
N LEU A 294 7.43 15.10 -25.96
CA LEU A 294 7.07 13.75 -26.43
C LEU A 294 7.47 12.64 -25.46
N ASN A 295 8.64 12.78 -24.81
CA ASN A 295 9.05 11.93 -23.68
C ASN A 295 8.25 12.27 -22.40
N GLY A 296 7.60 13.43 -22.38
CA GLY A 296 6.90 14.02 -21.25
C GLY A 296 5.37 13.88 -21.27
N LEU A 297 4.76 12.97 -22.04
CA LEU A 297 3.31 12.69 -21.97
C LEU A 297 2.85 12.25 -20.56
N SER A 298 3.77 11.82 -19.69
CA SER A 298 3.52 11.61 -18.25
C SER A 298 3.39 12.90 -17.42
N ARG A 299 3.85 14.05 -17.95
CA ARG A 299 3.81 15.36 -17.27
C ARG A 299 2.42 15.99 -17.34
N GLU A 300 1.58 15.64 -18.32
CA GLU A 300 0.23 16.22 -18.41
C GLU A 300 -0.59 15.97 -17.14
N ALA A 301 -0.52 14.75 -16.61
CA ALA A 301 -1.17 14.40 -15.35
C ALA A 301 -0.61 15.22 -14.17
N LEU A 302 0.71 15.39 -14.10
CA LEU A 302 1.38 16.20 -13.08
C LEU A 302 0.97 17.67 -13.16
N LEU A 303 0.92 18.26 -14.35
CA LEU A 303 0.56 19.67 -14.55
C LEU A 303 -0.93 19.90 -14.23
N LYS A 304 -1.82 18.97 -14.56
CA LYS A 304 -3.24 19.04 -14.15
C LYS A 304 -3.38 19.00 -12.63
N SER A 305 -2.66 18.09 -11.96
CA SER A 305 -2.62 18.05 -10.50
C SER A 305 -1.99 19.30 -9.89
N ALA A 306 -0.97 19.88 -10.51
CA ALA A 306 -0.37 21.13 -10.04
C ALA A 306 -1.34 22.33 -10.13
N VAL A 307 -2.21 22.39 -11.14
CA VAL A 307 -3.28 23.39 -11.22
C VAL A 307 -4.33 23.15 -10.13
N GLU A 308 -4.74 21.89 -9.90
CA GLU A 308 -5.71 21.53 -8.86
C GLU A 308 -5.21 21.85 -7.44
N LEU A 309 -3.89 21.75 -7.21
CA LEU A 309 -3.25 21.92 -5.91
C LEU A 309 -2.71 23.33 -5.66
N TYR A 310 -2.85 24.27 -6.60
CA TYR A 310 -2.35 25.62 -6.43
C TYR A 310 -3.16 26.40 -5.40
N ASP A 311 -2.48 26.96 -4.40
CA ASP A 311 -3.08 27.69 -3.29
C ASP A 311 -3.30 29.19 -3.58
N GLY A 312 -2.98 29.64 -4.80
CA GLY A 312 -3.06 31.05 -5.21
C GLY A 312 -1.80 31.86 -4.97
N THR A 313 -0.76 31.29 -4.34
CA THR A 313 0.45 32.01 -3.94
C THR A 313 1.76 31.31 -4.28
N THR A 314 1.84 29.98 -4.17
CA THR A 314 3.07 29.23 -4.38
C THR A 314 2.86 27.98 -5.21
N CYS A 315 3.84 27.66 -6.06
CA CYS A 315 3.78 26.44 -6.86
C CYS A 315 3.80 25.21 -5.94
N PRO A 316 2.81 24.30 -6.01
CA PRO A 316 2.66 23.15 -5.11
C PRO A 316 3.71 22.04 -5.31
N VAL A 317 4.67 22.26 -6.20
CA VAL A 317 5.73 21.29 -6.54
C VAL A 317 7.11 21.77 -6.10
N CYS A 318 7.36 23.08 -6.14
CA CYS A 318 8.70 23.63 -5.90
C CYS A 318 8.70 24.90 -5.03
N ASP A 319 7.55 25.24 -4.46
CA ASP A 319 7.33 26.36 -3.52
C ASP A 319 7.75 27.73 -4.06
N THR A 320 7.94 27.84 -5.39
CA THR A 320 8.25 29.12 -6.03
C THR A 320 7.02 30.01 -5.95
N PRO A 321 7.12 31.24 -5.42
CA PRO A 321 6.00 32.18 -5.40
C PRO A 321 5.60 32.61 -6.80
N PHE A 322 4.30 32.71 -7.06
CA PHE A 322 3.75 33.24 -8.30
C PHE A 322 2.76 34.35 -8.01
N GLU A 323 2.72 35.35 -8.89
CA GLU A 323 1.66 36.35 -8.86
C GLU A 323 0.29 35.69 -9.16
N PRO A 324 -0.81 36.18 -8.57
CA PRO A 324 -2.15 35.61 -8.77
C PRO A 324 -2.52 35.53 -10.26
N GLY A 325 -2.97 34.36 -10.72
CA GLY A 325 -3.37 34.11 -12.12
C GLY A 325 -2.22 33.76 -13.07
N VAL A 326 -0.97 34.14 -12.76
CA VAL A 326 0.19 33.87 -13.62
C VAL A 326 0.55 32.38 -13.62
N PHE A 327 0.36 31.70 -12.49
CA PHE A 327 0.63 30.27 -12.37
C PHE A 327 -0.35 29.43 -13.21
N GLU A 328 -1.65 29.73 -13.10
CA GLU A 328 -2.72 29.08 -13.84
C GLU A 328 -2.59 29.34 -15.34
N GLU A 329 -2.28 30.57 -15.75
CA GLU A 329 -1.98 30.90 -17.15
C GLU A 329 -0.74 30.16 -17.66
N HIS A 330 0.33 30.09 -16.87
CA HIS A 330 1.56 29.39 -17.22
C HIS A 330 1.32 27.89 -17.42
N LEU A 331 0.55 27.25 -16.56
CA LEU A 331 0.20 25.83 -16.67
C LEU A 331 -0.83 25.55 -17.75
N ALA A 332 -1.83 26.41 -17.92
CA ALA A 332 -2.78 26.32 -19.03
C ALA A 332 -2.05 26.42 -20.37
N ALA A 333 -1.06 27.32 -20.49
CA ALA A 333 -0.20 27.40 -21.67
C ALA A 333 0.59 26.09 -21.90
N LYS A 334 1.17 25.50 -20.84
CA LYS A 334 1.87 24.21 -20.94
C LYS A 334 0.96 23.04 -21.31
N LEU A 335 -0.25 22.96 -20.74
CA LEU A 335 -1.24 21.93 -21.04
C LEU A 335 -1.77 22.06 -22.47
N SER A 336 -2.07 23.29 -22.90
CA SER A 336 -2.46 23.59 -24.28
C SER A 336 -1.35 23.21 -25.27
N HIS A 337 -0.09 23.49 -24.92
CA HIS A 337 1.06 23.06 -25.69
C HIS A 337 1.16 21.53 -25.79
N LEU A 338 0.99 20.78 -24.70
CA LEU A 338 0.99 19.31 -24.72
C LEU A 338 -0.15 18.71 -25.56
N ASP A 339 -1.34 19.29 -25.50
CA ASP A 339 -2.47 18.90 -26.37
C ASP A 339 -2.15 19.17 -27.84
N ALA A 340 -1.55 20.33 -28.14
CA ALA A 340 -1.08 20.66 -29.48
C ALA A 340 -0.02 19.67 -29.99
N VAL A 341 0.95 19.28 -29.15
CA VAL A 341 1.97 18.25 -29.47
C VAL A 341 1.31 16.89 -29.75
N THR A 342 0.30 16.50 -28.96
CA THR A 342 -0.44 15.24 -29.16
C THR A 342 -1.19 15.24 -30.50
N LYS A 343 -1.85 16.35 -30.84
CA LYS A 343 -2.52 16.53 -32.13
C LYS A 343 -1.54 16.52 -33.31
N LYS A 344 -0.41 17.22 -33.20
CA LYS A 344 0.66 17.20 -34.20
C LYS A 344 1.20 15.78 -34.42
N ARG A 345 1.41 15.01 -33.35
CA ARG A 345 1.82 13.61 -33.44
C ARG A 345 0.78 12.76 -34.20
N ALA A 346 -0.49 12.87 -33.86
CA ALA A 346 -1.55 12.12 -34.53
C ALA A 346 -1.66 12.50 -36.02
N ALA A 347 -1.48 13.79 -36.35
CA ALA A 347 -1.41 14.26 -37.73
C ALA A 347 -0.22 13.65 -38.49
N LEU A 348 0.97 13.64 -37.89
CA LEU A 348 2.16 13.02 -38.47
C LEU A 348 1.97 11.51 -38.69
N GLU A 349 1.37 10.79 -37.74
CA GLU A 349 1.04 9.36 -37.91
C GLU A 349 0.08 9.14 -39.11
N ALA A 350 -0.85 10.07 -39.34
CA ALA A 350 -1.74 10.05 -40.50
C ALA A 350 -1.00 10.36 -41.82
N GLU A 351 -0.04 11.30 -41.82
CA GLU A 351 0.82 11.65 -42.97
C GLU A 351 1.78 10.52 -43.34
N ILE A 352 2.31 9.79 -42.34
CA ILE A 352 3.22 8.66 -42.55
C ILE A 352 2.47 7.42 -43.09
N LYS A 353 1.18 7.28 -42.82
CA LYS A 353 0.37 6.14 -43.28
C LYS A 353 0.47 5.84 -44.79
N PRO A 354 0.27 6.80 -45.72
CA PRO A 354 0.44 6.54 -47.15
C PRO A 354 1.89 6.17 -47.54
N ILE A 355 2.89 6.62 -46.78
CA ILE A 355 4.29 6.23 -46.97
C ILE A 355 4.45 4.75 -46.59
N LEU A 356 3.96 4.34 -45.43
CA LEU A 356 3.96 2.95 -44.98
C LEU A 356 3.28 2.03 -45.99
N ASP A 357 2.11 2.42 -46.50
CA ASP A 357 1.35 1.63 -47.47
C ASP A 357 2.14 1.47 -48.79
N THR A 358 2.85 2.51 -49.23
CA THR A 358 3.69 2.46 -50.45
C THR A 358 4.94 1.58 -50.26
N LEU A 359 5.63 1.71 -49.13
CA LEU A 359 6.81 0.88 -48.82
C LEU A 359 6.42 -0.60 -48.70
N HIS A 360 5.27 -0.89 -48.08
CA HIS A 360 4.75 -2.25 -47.91
C HIS A 360 4.35 -2.87 -49.26
N ALA A 361 3.68 -2.11 -50.13
CA ALA A 361 3.32 -2.58 -51.48
C ALA A 361 4.57 -2.97 -52.28
N ALA A 362 5.62 -2.13 -52.29
CA ALA A 362 6.88 -2.45 -52.95
C ALA A 362 7.60 -3.63 -52.30
N GLY A 363 7.62 -3.72 -50.96
CA GLY A 363 8.19 -4.85 -50.24
C GLY A 363 7.50 -6.18 -50.58
N THR A 364 6.19 -6.15 -50.79
CA THR A 364 5.38 -7.30 -51.22
C THR A 364 5.69 -7.69 -52.67
N ALA A 365 5.73 -6.72 -53.59
CA ALA A 365 6.10 -6.97 -54.99
C ALA A 365 7.53 -7.54 -55.13
N LEU A 366 8.49 -7.02 -54.34
CA LEU A 366 9.85 -7.57 -54.26
C LEU A 366 9.85 -9.01 -53.77
N ALA A 367 9.06 -9.33 -52.74
CA ALA A 367 8.97 -10.68 -52.21
C ALA A 367 8.51 -11.68 -53.28
N THR A 368 7.51 -11.31 -54.09
CA THR A 368 7.01 -12.12 -55.20
C THR A 368 8.11 -12.37 -56.24
N MET A 369 8.77 -11.32 -56.71
CA MET A 369 9.82 -11.44 -57.74
C MET A 369 11.07 -12.20 -57.26
N ILE A 370 11.45 -12.05 -55.99
CA ILE A 370 12.52 -12.86 -55.37
C ILE A 370 12.15 -14.34 -55.38
N GLY A 371 10.87 -14.67 -55.16
CA GLY A 371 10.33 -16.02 -55.29
C GLY A 371 10.56 -16.58 -56.70
N TYR A 372 10.14 -15.84 -57.73
CA TYR A 372 10.33 -16.25 -59.13
C TYR A 372 11.80 -16.40 -59.52
N ALA A 373 12.69 -15.51 -59.07
CA ALA A 373 14.10 -15.55 -59.40
C ALA A 373 14.78 -16.90 -59.09
N SER A 374 14.37 -17.55 -58.00
CA SER A 374 14.88 -18.87 -57.58
C SER A 374 14.33 -20.06 -58.40
N GLN A 375 13.23 -19.84 -59.12
CA GLN A 375 12.51 -20.86 -59.88
C GLN A 375 12.80 -20.82 -61.39
N LEU A 376 13.39 -19.71 -61.88
CA LEU A 376 13.81 -19.57 -63.28
C LEU A 376 15.04 -20.45 -63.60
N SER A 377 15.18 -20.85 -64.86
CA SER A 377 16.31 -21.65 -65.34
C SER A 377 16.92 -21.01 -66.60
N PRO A 378 18.15 -20.45 -66.53
CA PRO A 378 19.00 -20.36 -65.34
C PRO A 378 18.41 -19.43 -64.27
N GLN A 379 18.75 -19.68 -63.00
CA GLN A 379 18.32 -18.85 -61.87
C GLN A 379 18.86 -17.42 -62.03
N VAL A 380 18.03 -16.43 -61.71
CA VAL A 380 18.43 -15.02 -61.74
C VAL A 380 18.94 -14.63 -60.36
N ASP A 381 20.09 -13.95 -60.31
CA ASP A 381 20.62 -13.42 -59.05
C ASP A 381 19.73 -12.31 -58.49
N ALA A 382 18.99 -12.61 -57.42
CA ALA A 382 18.11 -11.69 -56.73
C ALA A 382 18.75 -11.01 -55.50
N THR A 383 20.08 -11.02 -55.38
CA THR A 383 20.78 -10.44 -54.21
C THR A 383 20.45 -8.97 -54.00
N ALA A 384 20.45 -8.17 -55.08
CA ALA A 384 20.07 -6.75 -55.03
C ALA A 384 18.60 -6.54 -54.57
N LEU A 385 17.67 -7.38 -55.05
CA LEU A 385 16.26 -7.31 -54.63
C LEU A 385 16.08 -7.68 -53.16
N ARG A 386 16.77 -8.71 -52.67
CA ARG A 386 16.74 -9.11 -51.24
C ARG A 386 17.29 -8.01 -50.34
N ALA A 387 18.41 -7.40 -50.73
CA ALA A 387 19.01 -6.30 -49.99
C ALA A 387 18.03 -5.12 -49.89
N PHE A 388 17.41 -4.72 -51.01
CA PHE A 388 16.46 -3.62 -51.00
C PHE A 388 15.18 -3.94 -50.22
N LYS A 389 14.66 -5.17 -50.30
CA LYS A 389 13.52 -5.63 -49.47
C LYS A 389 13.82 -5.49 -47.98
N ALA A 390 15.03 -5.87 -47.54
CA ALA A 390 15.45 -5.70 -46.15
C ALA A 390 15.51 -4.22 -45.73
N VAL A 391 16.00 -3.35 -46.63
CA VAL A 391 15.98 -1.88 -46.42
C VAL A 391 14.56 -1.36 -46.26
N LEU A 392 13.62 -1.74 -47.15
CA LEU A 392 12.22 -1.32 -47.05
C LEU A 392 11.56 -1.79 -45.75
N LEU A 393 11.84 -3.02 -45.31
CA LEU A 393 11.33 -3.53 -44.03
C LEU A 393 11.84 -2.72 -42.84
N GLY A 394 13.14 -2.39 -42.82
CA GLY A 394 13.73 -1.54 -41.77
C GLY A 394 13.11 -0.13 -41.76
N ARG A 395 12.92 0.48 -42.94
CA ARG A 395 12.23 1.77 -43.08
C ARG A 395 10.80 1.69 -42.54
N TYR A 396 10.05 0.66 -42.92
CA TYR A 396 8.68 0.44 -42.47
C TYR A 396 8.59 0.33 -40.94
N GLN A 397 9.44 -0.50 -40.34
CA GLN A 397 9.45 -0.73 -38.89
C GLN A 397 9.75 0.55 -38.10
N GLN A 398 10.73 1.33 -38.56
CA GLN A 398 11.08 2.60 -37.89
C GLN A 398 9.97 3.63 -38.00
N LEU A 399 9.39 3.82 -39.20
CA LEU A 399 8.27 4.75 -39.40
C LEU A 399 7.02 4.34 -38.61
N GLN A 400 6.77 3.03 -38.47
CA GLN A 400 5.66 2.52 -37.65
C GLN A 400 5.89 2.75 -36.15
N LYS A 401 7.14 2.67 -35.70
CA LYS A 401 7.51 2.96 -34.30
C LYS A 401 7.43 4.45 -33.98
N LEU A 402 7.64 5.31 -34.99
CA LEU A 402 7.67 6.78 -34.96
C LEU A 402 8.80 7.38 -34.11
N LEU A 403 9.06 6.84 -32.92
CA LEU A 403 10.07 7.32 -31.99
C LEU A 403 11.32 6.42 -31.97
N PRO A 404 12.53 6.99 -31.90
CA PRO A 404 12.83 8.43 -31.82
C PRO A 404 12.64 9.16 -33.17
N LEU A 405 12.36 10.46 -33.11
CA LEU A 405 12.06 11.26 -34.32
C LEU A 405 13.27 11.45 -35.23
N ASP A 406 14.49 11.50 -34.68
CA ASP A 406 15.73 11.57 -35.47
C ASP A 406 15.85 10.43 -36.48
N ASP A 407 15.63 9.19 -36.00
CA ASP A 407 15.66 7.99 -36.83
C ASP A 407 14.53 8.01 -37.87
N THR A 408 13.34 8.48 -37.47
CA THR A 408 12.19 8.63 -38.38
C THR A 408 12.48 9.63 -39.49
N ARG A 409 13.05 10.79 -39.17
CA ARG A 409 13.46 11.80 -40.16
C ARG A 409 14.52 11.25 -41.10
N ALA A 410 15.57 10.63 -40.55
CA ALA A 410 16.62 10.01 -41.36
C ALA A 410 16.06 8.97 -42.34
N VAL A 411 15.03 8.22 -41.93
CA VAL A 411 14.30 7.30 -42.81
C VAL A 411 13.48 8.05 -43.86
N LEU A 412 12.71 9.08 -43.50
CA LEU A 412 11.88 9.86 -44.43
C LEU A 412 12.72 10.54 -45.52
N THR A 413 13.88 11.09 -45.18
CA THR A 413 14.80 11.70 -46.17
C THR A 413 15.30 10.68 -47.19
N LYS A 414 15.37 9.40 -46.83
CA LYS A 414 15.86 8.33 -47.71
C LYS A 414 14.75 7.42 -48.25
N ALA A 415 13.50 7.62 -47.84
CA ALA A 415 12.40 6.70 -48.14
C ALA A 415 12.15 6.54 -49.66
N HIS A 416 12.36 7.61 -50.42
CA HIS A 416 12.23 7.67 -51.88
C HIS A 416 13.46 7.16 -52.64
N VAL A 417 14.56 6.85 -51.95
CA VAL A 417 15.79 6.37 -52.60
C VAL A 417 15.64 4.89 -52.94
N VAL A 418 15.64 4.62 -54.25
CA VAL A 418 15.67 3.28 -54.85
C VAL A 418 17.09 3.03 -55.38
N PRO A 419 17.75 1.92 -55.01
CA PRO A 419 19.04 1.57 -55.56
C PRO A 419 18.93 1.20 -57.05
N GLU A 420 20.07 1.11 -57.74
CA GLU A 420 20.08 0.65 -59.14
C GLU A 420 19.68 -0.84 -59.20
N LEU A 421 18.45 -1.09 -59.66
CA LEU A 421 17.89 -2.44 -59.81
C LEU A 421 17.67 -2.83 -61.27
N VAL A 422 17.90 -1.91 -62.22
CA VAL A 422 17.66 -2.11 -63.66
C VAL A 422 18.33 -3.39 -64.19
N PRO A 423 19.62 -3.68 -63.91
CA PRO A 423 20.26 -4.89 -64.43
C PRO A 423 19.56 -6.18 -63.96
N THR A 424 19.12 -6.23 -62.70
CA THR A 424 18.42 -7.40 -62.15
C THR A 424 17.00 -7.50 -62.70
N LEU A 425 16.31 -6.38 -62.87
CA LEU A 425 14.96 -6.34 -63.44
C LEU A 425 14.96 -6.73 -64.93
N ASP A 426 15.97 -6.33 -65.70
CA ASP A 426 16.15 -6.71 -67.10
C ASP A 426 16.52 -8.18 -67.24
N ALA A 427 17.37 -8.71 -66.35
CA ALA A 427 17.67 -10.14 -66.28
C ALA A 427 16.41 -10.96 -65.96
N LEU A 428 15.57 -10.50 -65.03
CA LEU A 428 14.26 -11.10 -64.76
C LEU A 428 13.34 -11.03 -65.97
N ALA A 429 13.25 -9.88 -66.64
CA ALA A 429 12.44 -9.72 -67.85
C ALA A 429 12.89 -10.66 -68.97
N ALA A 430 14.20 -10.77 -69.21
CA ALA A 430 14.77 -11.67 -70.21
C ALA A 430 14.50 -13.14 -69.88
N ALA A 431 14.68 -13.53 -68.62
CA ALA A 431 14.41 -14.89 -68.17
C ALA A 431 12.91 -15.25 -68.23
N ILE A 432 12.01 -14.32 -67.90
CA ILE A 432 10.55 -14.52 -68.04
C ILE A 432 10.16 -14.60 -69.53
N ASN A 433 10.74 -13.75 -70.38
CA ASN A 433 10.46 -13.78 -71.82
C ASN A 433 10.95 -15.05 -72.51
N ALA A 434 12.04 -15.64 -72.03
CA ALA A 434 12.58 -16.91 -72.51
C ALA A 434 11.71 -18.13 -72.17
N ILE A 435 10.73 -17.99 -71.26
CA ILE A 435 9.75 -19.04 -70.97
C ILE A 435 8.91 -19.25 -72.25
N PRO A 436 8.78 -20.49 -72.77
CA PRO A 436 7.95 -20.78 -73.94
C PRO A 436 6.51 -20.29 -73.72
N GLU A 437 5.87 -19.77 -74.77
CA GLU A 437 4.46 -19.41 -74.69
C GLU A 437 3.64 -20.64 -74.28
N PRO A 438 2.88 -20.56 -73.18
CA PRO A 438 2.06 -21.68 -72.76
C PRO A 438 1.01 -21.96 -73.84
N THR A 439 0.70 -23.24 -74.06
CA THR A 439 -0.48 -23.58 -74.85
C THR A 439 -1.72 -23.01 -74.14
N LYS A 440 -2.83 -22.84 -74.86
CA LYS A 440 -4.09 -22.38 -74.24
C LYS A 440 -4.51 -23.26 -73.05
N GLN A 441 -4.18 -24.55 -73.09
CA GLN A 441 -4.42 -25.49 -71.98
C GLN A 441 -3.43 -25.27 -70.81
N ASP A 442 -2.14 -25.07 -71.08
CA ASP A 442 -1.16 -24.78 -70.02
C ASP A 442 -1.48 -23.46 -69.29
N ALA A 443 -1.86 -22.41 -70.03
CA ALA A 443 -2.26 -21.12 -69.47
C ALA A 443 -3.51 -21.25 -68.59
N ALA A 444 -4.50 -22.04 -69.03
CA ALA A 444 -5.70 -22.32 -68.24
C ALA A 444 -5.35 -23.11 -66.96
N ARG A 445 -4.40 -24.05 -67.03
CA ARG A 445 -3.93 -24.83 -65.87
C ARG A 445 -3.18 -23.95 -64.86
N GLU A 446 -2.22 -23.16 -65.32
CA GLU A 446 -1.45 -22.22 -64.48
C GLU A 446 -2.38 -21.20 -63.78
N PHE A 447 -3.35 -20.67 -64.50
CA PHE A 447 -4.37 -19.78 -63.94
C PHE A 447 -5.13 -20.42 -62.77
N LEU A 448 -5.62 -21.67 -62.94
CA LEU A 448 -6.37 -22.36 -61.88
C LEU A 448 -5.51 -22.67 -60.65
N VAL A 449 -4.23 -23.00 -60.84
CA VAL A 449 -3.29 -23.24 -59.74
C VAL A 449 -3.01 -21.95 -58.97
N LEU A 450 -2.71 -20.86 -59.67
CA LEU A 450 -2.45 -19.56 -59.06
C LEU A 450 -3.69 -19.02 -58.34
N ALA A 451 -4.85 -19.03 -58.99
CA ALA A 451 -6.10 -18.58 -58.40
C ALA A 451 -6.43 -19.39 -57.14
N GLN A 452 -6.16 -20.71 -57.14
CA GLN A 452 -6.34 -21.55 -55.96
C GLN A 452 -5.41 -21.12 -54.82
N GLU A 453 -4.12 -20.91 -55.09
CA GLU A 453 -3.15 -20.49 -54.07
C GLU A 453 -3.55 -19.14 -53.45
N ARG A 454 -3.94 -18.15 -54.27
CA ARG A 454 -4.40 -16.84 -53.80
C ARG A 454 -5.72 -16.95 -53.01
N LEU A 455 -6.62 -17.83 -53.43
CA LEU A 455 -7.87 -18.08 -52.71
C LEU A 455 -7.61 -18.69 -51.33
N GLU A 456 -6.67 -19.62 -51.22
CA GLU A 456 -6.25 -20.20 -49.94
C GLU A 456 -5.60 -19.17 -49.02
N GLN A 457 -4.73 -18.31 -49.55
CA GLN A 457 -4.12 -17.20 -48.80
C GLN A 457 -5.17 -16.22 -48.28
N TYR A 458 -6.14 -15.83 -49.12
CA TYR A 458 -7.26 -14.98 -48.72
C TYR A 458 -8.13 -15.65 -47.64
N ARG A 459 -8.51 -16.92 -47.82
CA ARG A 459 -9.28 -17.69 -46.83
C ARG A 459 -8.54 -17.74 -45.48
N ALA A 460 -7.24 -18.02 -45.48
CA ALA A 460 -6.41 -18.07 -44.28
C ALA A 460 -6.31 -16.70 -43.57
N ALA A 461 -6.09 -15.62 -44.33
CA ALA A 461 -6.04 -14.26 -43.78
C ALA A 461 -7.39 -13.85 -43.16
N LYS A 462 -8.50 -14.11 -43.85
CA LYS A 462 -9.85 -13.85 -43.37
C LYS A 462 -10.18 -14.61 -42.08
N LEU A 463 -9.76 -15.87 -41.99
CA LEU A 463 -9.92 -16.65 -40.75
C LEU A 463 -9.11 -16.05 -39.58
N LYS A 464 -7.90 -15.57 -39.83
CA LYS A 464 -7.10 -14.87 -38.81
C LYS A 464 -7.74 -13.57 -38.34
N VAL A 465 -8.29 -12.76 -39.25
CA VAL A 465 -9.04 -11.54 -38.89
C VAL A 465 -10.27 -11.88 -38.04
N ALA A 466 -11.06 -12.88 -38.45
CA ALA A 466 -12.21 -13.32 -37.67
C ALA A 466 -11.82 -13.79 -36.26
N ALA A 467 -10.75 -14.58 -36.13
CA ALA A 467 -10.22 -15.03 -34.85
C ALA A 467 -9.70 -13.86 -33.98
N ALA A 468 -8.95 -12.93 -34.57
CA ALA A 468 -8.41 -11.76 -33.89
C ALA A 468 -9.53 -10.81 -33.40
N LYS A 469 -10.56 -10.60 -34.22
CA LYS A 469 -11.74 -9.81 -33.86
C LYS A 469 -12.48 -10.43 -32.68
N MET A 470 -12.78 -11.73 -32.75
CA MET A 470 -13.41 -12.47 -31.64
C MET A 470 -12.57 -12.40 -30.35
N ARG A 471 -11.24 -12.49 -30.46
CA ARG A 471 -10.32 -12.36 -29.32
C ARG A 471 -10.35 -10.96 -28.72
N SER A 472 -10.29 -9.91 -29.55
CA SER A 472 -10.35 -8.51 -29.12
C SER A 472 -11.68 -8.16 -28.44
N GLU A 473 -12.80 -8.57 -29.03
CA GLU A 473 -14.14 -8.40 -28.46
C GLU A 473 -14.26 -9.12 -27.11
N ARG A 474 -13.77 -10.37 -27.02
CA ARG A 474 -13.79 -11.15 -25.78
C ARG A 474 -12.93 -10.49 -24.70
N ALA A 475 -11.70 -10.10 -25.01
CA ALA A 475 -10.80 -9.44 -24.05
C ALA A 475 -11.41 -8.13 -23.52
N THR A 476 -11.98 -7.32 -24.41
CA THR A 476 -12.68 -6.08 -24.06
C THR A 476 -13.90 -6.35 -23.17
N LYS A 477 -14.71 -7.37 -23.51
CA LYS A 477 -15.89 -7.75 -22.72
C LYS A 477 -15.53 -8.26 -21.33
N VAL A 478 -14.46 -9.05 -21.20
CA VAL A 478 -13.95 -9.52 -19.89
C VAL A 478 -13.49 -8.34 -19.05
N PHE A 479 -12.66 -7.46 -19.61
CA PHE A 479 -12.16 -6.27 -18.89
C PHE A 479 -13.29 -5.36 -18.41
N THR A 480 -14.26 -5.04 -19.28
CA THR A 480 -15.39 -4.16 -18.93
C THR A 480 -16.33 -4.81 -17.91
N THR A 481 -16.59 -6.12 -18.03
CA THR A 481 -17.40 -6.86 -17.06
C THR A 481 -16.72 -6.91 -15.69
N PHE A 482 -15.41 -7.22 -15.66
CA PHE A 482 -14.63 -7.22 -14.43
C PHE A 482 -14.64 -5.85 -13.75
N GLY A 483 -14.40 -4.78 -14.51
CA GLY A 483 -14.48 -3.41 -14.01
C GLY A 483 -15.84 -3.09 -13.39
N ARG A 484 -16.93 -3.37 -14.11
CA ARG A 484 -18.30 -3.12 -13.62
C ARG A 484 -18.62 -3.88 -12.32
N VAL A 485 -18.30 -5.16 -12.25
CA VAL A 485 -18.61 -6.00 -11.07
C VAL A 485 -17.75 -5.59 -9.87
N THR A 486 -16.46 -5.31 -10.10
CA THR A 486 -15.54 -4.89 -9.05
C THR A 486 -15.93 -3.53 -8.48
N THR A 487 -16.23 -2.55 -9.34
CA THR A 487 -16.70 -1.22 -8.91
C THR A 487 -17.98 -1.32 -8.08
N ALA A 488 -18.97 -2.10 -8.53
CA ALA A 488 -20.21 -2.29 -7.76
C ALA A 488 -19.97 -2.96 -6.40
N GLY A 489 -19.03 -3.91 -6.32
CA GLY A 489 -18.63 -4.54 -5.06
C GLY A 489 -17.95 -3.56 -4.11
N LEU A 490 -17.01 -2.75 -4.62
CA LEU A 490 -16.33 -1.70 -3.88
C LEU A 490 -17.31 -0.64 -3.36
N GLU A 491 -18.21 -0.15 -4.21
CA GLU A 491 -19.25 0.81 -3.83
C GLU A 491 -20.11 0.31 -2.68
N LYS A 492 -20.47 -0.98 -2.69
CA LYS A 492 -21.22 -1.59 -1.60
C LYS A 492 -20.41 -1.61 -0.29
N ILE A 493 -19.15 -2.04 -0.34
CA ILE A 493 -18.26 -2.07 0.85
C ILE A 493 -18.11 -0.66 1.43
N TYR A 494 -17.81 0.33 0.60
CA TYR A 494 -17.64 1.71 1.07
C TYR A 494 -18.91 2.28 1.67
N LYS A 495 -20.09 1.95 1.13
CA LYS A 495 -21.38 2.39 1.70
C LYS A 495 -21.65 1.77 3.08
N ASP A 496 -21.35 0.48 3.24
CA ASP A 496 -21.50 -0.20 4.53
C ASP A 496 -20.52 0.37 5.58
N VAL A 497 -19.28 0.66 5.17
CA VAL A 497 -18.25 1.29 6.01
C VAL A 497 -18.61 2.73 6.35
N GLU A 498 -19.12 3.52 5.41
CA GLU A 498 -19.53 4.92 5.60
C GLU A 498 -20.58 5.06 6.72
N ALA A 499 -21.58 4.17 6.72
CA ALA A 499 -22.63 4.15 7.73
C ALA A 499 -22.06 3.85 9.13
N ALA A 500 -21.21 2.83 9.24
CA ALA A 500 -20.56 2.48 10.50
C ALA A 500 -19.61 3.59 10.99
N PHE A 501 -18.80 4.14 10.09
CA PHE A 501 -17.90 5.26 10.35
C PHE A 501 -18.65 6.47 10.91
N SER A 502 -19.71 6.91 10.25
CA SER A 502 -20.53 8.04 10.69
C SER A 502 -21.16 7.77 12.06
N SER A 503 -21.64 6.54 12.30
CA SER A 503 -22.19 6.15 13.61
C SER A 503 -21.14 6.20 14.72
N TYR A 504 -19.92 5.73 14.47
CA TYR A 504 -18.85 5.75 15.46
C TYR A 504 -18.36 7.17 15.74
N TYR A 505 -18.22 7.99 14.70
CA TYR A 505 -17.78 9.37 14.85
C TYR A 505 -18.80 10.22 15.63
N ARG A 506 -20.10 10.09 15.32
CA ARG A 506 -21.16 10.75 16.11
C ARG A 506 -21.11 10.36 17.57
N LYS A 507 -20.81 9.10 17.88
CA LYS A 507 -20.76 8.62 19.27
C LYS A 507 -19.58 9.22 20.05
N ILE A 508 -18.45 9.51 19.40
CA ILE A 508 -17.30 10.11 20.08
C ILE A 508 -17.39 11.64 20.19
N ASN A 509 -18.18 12.28 19.31
CA ASN A 509 -18.34 13.74 19.22
C ASN A 509 -19.81 14.16 19.30
N GLU A 510 -20.64 13.48 20.10
CA GLU A 510 -22.09 13.71 20.14
C GLU A 510 -22.44 15.16 20.53
N ASP A 511 -21.65 15.72 21.45
CA ASP A 511 -21.81 17.09 21.97
C ASP A 511 -21.60 18.16 20.88
N ASP A 512 -20.78 17.86 19.86
CA ASP A 512 -20.41 18.80 18.80
C ASP A 512 -21.12 18.53 17.48
N GLU A 513 -21.19 17.27 17.05
CA GLU A 513 -21.54 16.86 15.69
C GLU A 513 -22.52 15.67 15.66
N SER A 514 -23.57 15.69 16.47
CA SER A 514 -24.61 14.63 16.51
C SER A 514 -25.29 14.33 15.16
N ALA A 515 -25.32 15.29 14.22
CA ALA A 515 -25.87 15.13 12.87
C ALA A 515 -24.83 14.77 11.79
N PHE A 516 -23.58 14.52 12.17
CA PHE A 516 -22.45 14.29 11.25
C PHE A 516 -22.76 13.27 10.15
N THR A 517 -22.37 13.54 8.91
CA THR A 517 -22.43 12.55 7.83
C THR A 517 -21.12 12.51 7.06
N ALA A 518 -20.83 11.38 6.44
CA ALA A 518 -19.65 11.19 5.62
C ALA A 518 -20.05 10.71 4.22
N LYS A 519 -19.19 10.98 3.25
CA LYS A 519 -19.31 10.50 1.87
C LYS A 519 -17.99 9.87 1.44
N LEU A 520 -18.00 8.55 1.29
CA LEU A 520 -16.93 7.79 0.65
C LEU A 520 -17.32 7.61 -0.82
N MET A 521 -16.62 8.33 -1.71
CA MET A 521 -16.90 8.37 -3.14
C MET A 521 -15.84 7.57 -3.91
N PRO A 522 -16.04 6.26 -4.10
CA PRO A 522 -15.13 5.46 -4.88
C PRO A 522 -15.21 5.83 -6.36
N SER A 523 -14.05 5.91 -7.00
CA SER A 523 -13.91 5.92 -8.45
C SER A 523 -12.71 5.05 -8.84
N ILE A 524 -12.49 4.83 -10.14
CA ILE A 524 -11.45 3.93 -10.62
C ILE A 524 -10.07 4.38 -10.10
N GLY A 525 -9.52 3.66 -9.12
CA GLY A 525 -8.23 3.94 -8.50
C GLY A 525 -8.18 5.18 -7.60
N LYS A 526 -9.32 5.75 -7.20
CA LYS A 526 -9.41 6.90 -6.29
C LYS A 526 -10.54 6.74 -5.28
N LEU A 527 -10.38 7.30 -4.08
CA LEU A 527 -11.38 7.31 -3.02
C LEU A 527 -11.53 8.73 -2.51
N GLY A 528 -12.59 9.41 -2.97
CA GLY A 528 -13.03 10.66 -2.38
C GLY A 528 -13.52 10.41 -0.96
N PHE A 529 -13.18 11.31 -0.05
CA PHE A 529 -13.59 11.23 1.34
C PHE A 529 -13.92 12.64 1.79
N ASP A 530 -15.21 12.92 1.89
CA ASP A 530 -15.72 14.19 2.39
C ASP A 530 -16.60 13.93 3.62
N VAL A 531 -16.59 14.88 4.52
CA VAL A 531 -17.30 14.84 5.79
C VAL A 531 -18.11 16.12 5.96
N ASP A 532 -19.28 16.00 6.57
CA ASP A 532 -20.14 17.15 6.88
C ASP A 532 -19.48 18.04 7.93
N PHE A 533 -19.66 19.35 7.80
CA PHE A 533 -19.23 20.33 8.79
C PHE A 533 -20.44 21.14 9.28
N TYR A 534 -20.98 20.78 10.45
CA TYR A 534 -22.13 21.45 11.09
C TYR A 534 -23.34 21.66 10.16
N GLY A 535 -23.64 20.70 9.28
CA GLY A 535 -24.74 20.77 8.31
C GLY A 535 -24.54 21.76 7.17
N ARG A 536 -23.32 22.31 7.00
CA ARG A 536 -23.01 23.36 6.00
C ARG A 536 -22.42 22.82 4.71
N GLY A 537 -22.37 21.50 4.54
CA GLY A 537 -21.84 20.87 3.33
C GLY A 537 -20.76 19.85 3.66
N HIS A 538 -20.34 19.13 2.62
CA HIS A 538 -19.34 18.07 2.71
C HIS A 538 -18.01 18.58 2.18
N PHE A 539 -16.96 18.40 2.96
CA PHE A 539 -15.62 18.88 2.65
C PHE A 539 -14.57 17.81 3.00
N PRO A 540 -13.38 17.85 2.41
CA PRO A 540 -12.29 16.98 2.84
C PRO A 540 -12.03 17.13 4.35
N PRO A 541 -11.75 16.04 5.10
CA PRO A 541 -11.51 16.10 6.54
C PRO A 541 -10.44 17.10 6.98
N GLY A 542 -9.45 17.35 6.13
CA GLY A 542 -8.38 18.32 6.37
C GLY A 542 -8.78 19.79 6.23
N ALA A 543 -10.01 20.09 5.78
CA ALA A 543 -10.43 21.45 5.43
C ALA A 543 -10.84 22.29 6.65
N TYR A 544 -11.77 21.79 7.46
CA TYR A 544 -12.40 22.57 8.54
C TYR A 544 -12.36 21.92 9.93
N HIS A 545 -12.07 20.62 10.01
CA HIS A 545 -11.98 19.90 11.28
C HIS A 545 -10.58 20.02 11.88
N SER A 546 -10.50 20.14 13.21
CA SER A 546 -9.23 20.19 13.94
C SER A 546 -8.49 18.86 13.90
N GLU A 547 -7.20 18.86 14.25
CA GLU A 547 -6.37 17.66 14.31
C GLU A 547 -6.96 16.56 15.22
N GLY A 548 -7.58 16.95 16.35
CA GLY A 548 -8.28 16.03 17.23
C GLY A 548 -9.48 15.34 16.56
N HIS A 549 -10.27 16.09 15.79
CA HIS A 549 -11.38 15.51 15.03
C HIS A 549 -10.84 14.59 13.92
N GLN A 550 -9.76 14.96 13.23
CA GLN A 550 -9.13 14.14 12.19
C GLN A 550 -8.57 12.82 12.74
N ASP A 551 -7.87 12.85 13.88
CA ASP A 551 -7.37 11.64 14.55
C ASP A 551 -8.55 10.73 15.00
N GLY A 552 -9.63 11.34 15.51
CA GLY A 552 -10.89 10.64 15.83
C GLY A 552 -11.54 10.00 14.59
N MET A 553 -11.59 10.72 13.46
CA MET A 553 -12.10 10.19 12.18
C MET A 553 -11.27 8.99 11.72
N GLY A 554 -9.94 9.08 11.80
CA GLY A 554 -9.07 7.98 11.42
C GLY A 554 -9.35 6.73 12.25
N LEU A 555 -9.54 6.88 13.57
CA LEU A 555 -9.83 5.76 14.46
C LEU A 555 -11.17 5.13 14.13
N CYS A 556 -12.21 5.95 13.95
CA CYS A 556 -13.54 5.48 13.58
C CYS A 556 -13.56 4.76 12.23
N LEU A 557 -12.81 5.28 11.24
CA LEU A 557 -12.71 4.68 9.92
C LEU A 557 -11.99 3.33 9.98
N TYR A 558 -10.89 3.25 10.72
CA TYR A 558 -10.18 2.00 10.99
C TYR A 558 -11.09 0.95 11.64
N LEU A 559 -11.79 1.33 12.72
CA LEU A 559 -12.71 0.42 13.44
C LEU A 559 -13.86 -0.05 12.55
N ALA A 560 -14.43 0.84 11.72
CA ALA A 560 -15.47 0.49 10.76
C ALA A 560 -14.96 -0.53 9.72
N LEU A 561 -13.75 -0.33 9.20
CA LEU A 561 -13.11 -1.24 8.24
C LEU A 561 -12.80 -2.60 8.86
N MET A 562 -12.20 -2.63 10.05
CA MET A 562 -11.93 -3.88 10.78
C MET A 562 -13.20 -4.64 11.14
N SER A 563 -14.23 -3.92 11.60
CA SER A 563 -15.53 -4.51 11.89
C SER A 563 -16.19 -5.11 10.65
N HIS A 564 -16.06 -4.47 9.49
CA HIS A 564 -16.61 -4.98 8.24
C HIS A 564 -15.85 -6.21 7.73
N LEU A 565 -14.52 -6.17 7.77
CA LEU A 565 -13.66 -7.26 7.27
C LEU A 565 -13.70 -8.51 8.14
N LEU A 566 -13.60 -8.33 9.46
CA LEU A 566 -13.37 -9.43 10.39
C LEU A 566 -14.64 -9.77 11.19
N GLY A 567 -15.58 -8.83 11.33
CA GLY A 567 -16.80 -9.02 12.10
C GLY A 567 -16.51 -9.54 13.51
N LYS A 568 -17.16 -10.67 13.88
CA LYS A 568 -16.92 -11.34 15.17
C LYS A 568 -15.50 -11.87 15.36
N SER A 569 -14.74 -11.99 14.28
CA SER A 569 -13.34 -12.41 14.34
C SER A 569 -12.42 -11.26 14.77
N PHE A 570 -12.88 -10.00 14.83
CA PHE A 570 -12.09 -8.87 15.31
C PHE A 570 -11.89 -8.93 16.83
N THR A 571 -10.93 -9.72 17.29
CA THR A 571 -10.70 -9.95 18.74
C THR A 571 -9.47 -9.23 19.30
N PHE A 572 -8.72 -8.51 18.47
CA PHE A 572 -7.41 -7.96 18.84
C PHE A 572 -7.04 -6.72 18.02
N ALA A 573 -6.56 -5.67 18.70
CA ALA A 573 -5.94 -4.50 18.08
C ALA A 573 -4.89 -3.85 19.02
N VAL A 574 -3.89 -3.21 18.43
CA VAL A 574 -2.84 -2.45 19.11
C VAL A 574 -2.91 -1.01 18.62
N LEU A 575 -3.10 -0.08 19.55
CA LEU A 575 -3.30 1.34 19.29
C LEU A 575 -2.10 2.13 19.84
N ASP A 576 -1.23 2.61 18.94
CA ASP A 576 0.07 3.21 19.27
C ASP A 576 0.02 4.74 19.23
N ASP A 577 -0.13 5.38 20.39
CA ASP A 577 -0.20 6.85 20.55
C ASP A 577 -1.22 7.53 19.59
N VAL A 578 -2.41 6.92 19.44
CA VAL A 578 -3.42 7.28 18.43
C VAL A 578 -4.26 8.54 18.72
N LEU A 579 -4.39 8.97 19.98
CA LEU A 579 -5.37 10.01 20.39
C LEU A 579 -4.71 11.20 21.08
N MET A 580 -3.48 11.53 20.68
CA MET A 580 -2.69 12.59 21.32
C MET A 580 -3.33 13.97 21.20
N SER A 581 -3.92 14.30 20.05
CA SER A 581 -4.53 15.60 19.75
C SER A 581 -5.99 15.74 20.21
N VAL A 582 -6.59 14.65 20.72
CA VAL A 582 -8.01 14.59 21.10
C VAL A 582 -8.21 15.08 22.52
N ASP A 583 -9.20 15.93 22.75
CA ASP A 583 -9.50 16.47 24.07
C ASP A 583 -10.05 15.42 25.05
N ALA A 584 -9.95 15.74 26.34
CA ALA A 584 -10.35 14.89 27.46
C ALA A 584 -11.81 14.40 27.39
N GLY A 585 -12.73 15.24 26.91
CA GLY A 585 -14.15 14.90 26.76
C GLY A 585 -14.36 13.77 25.74
N HIS A 586 -13.87 13.98 24.52
CA HIS A 586 -14.00 13.03 23.41
C HIS A 586 -13.26 11.72 23.70
N ARG A 587 -12.12 11.79 24.39
CA ARG A 587 -11.39 10.62 24.92
C ARG A 587 -12.26 9.70 25.78
N ARG A 588 -13.12 10.24 26.65
CA ARG A 588 -14.04 9.40 27.44
C ARG A 588 -15.08 8.71 26.56
N GLN A 589 -15.61 9.42 25.56
CA GLN A 589 -16.54 8.84 24.61
C GLN A 589 -15.89 7.75 23.75
N VAL A 590 -14.60 7.87 23.42
CA VAL A 590 -13.84 6.78 22.80
C VAL A 590 -13.82 5.54 23.69
N CYS A 591 -13.57 5.68 25.00
CA CYS A 591 -13.64 4.53 25.93
C CYS A 591 -15.02 3.87 25.90
N THR A 592 -16.09 4.66 25.87
CA THR A 592 -17.47 4.18 25.77
C THR A 592 -17.73 3.45 24.45
N LEU A 593 -17.32 4.03 23.31
CA LEU A 593 -17.39 3.41 22.00
C LEU A 593 -16.71 2.03 21.99
N LEU A 594 -15.47 1.94 22.47
CA LEU A 594 -14.72 0.69 22.46
C LEU A 594 -15.37 -0.40 23.33
N LYS A 595 -15.84 -0.04 24.53
CA LYS A 595 -16.51 -1.00 25.43
C LYS A 595 -17.83 -1.52 24.85
N GLU A 596 -18.65 -0.64 24.28
CA GLU A 596 -20.01 -0.99 23.85
C GLU A 596 -20.04 -1.61 22.46
N SER A 597 -19.23 -1.10 21.53
CA SER A 597 -19.23 -1.56 20.14
C SER A 597 -18.24 -2.71 19.90
N PHE A 598 -17.22 -2.86 20.75
CA PHE A 598 -16.15 -3.86 20.60
C PHE A 598 -15.85 -4.62 21.92
N PRO A 599 -16.87 -5.19 22.61
CA PRO A 599 -16.67 -5.84 23.91
C PRO A 599 -15.80 -7.10 23.85
N ASP A 600 -15.73 -7.76 22.69
CA ASP A 600 -14.95 -8.97 22.47
C ASP A 600 -13.54 -8.73 21.92
N THR A 601 -13.17 -7.46 21.73
CA THR A 601 -11.87 -7.07 21.19
C THR A 601 -10.92 -6.68 22.32
N GLN A 602 -9.75 -7.30 22.36
CA GLN A 602 -8.67 -6.87 23.25
C GLN A 602 -7.92 -5.72 22.60
N PHE A 603 -7.89 -4.58 23.28
CA PHE A 603 -7.11 -3.41 22.87
C PHE A 603 -5.85 -3.27 23.71
N ILE A 604 -4.69 -3.16 23.05
CA ILE A 604 -3.42 -2.82 23.67
C ILE A 604 -3.09 -1.38 23.30
N PHE A 605 -2.96 -0.50 24.28
CA PHE A 605 -2.66 0.91 24.07
C PHE A 605 -1.21 1.20 24.41
N THR A 606 -0.57 2.07 23.64
CA THR A 606 0.57 2.85 24.13
C THR A 606 0.15 4.31 24.23
N THR A 607 0.61 5.01 25.27
CA THR A 607 0.40 6.45 25.36
C THR A 607 1.50 7.14 26.16
N HIS A 608 1.86 8.35 25.78
CA HIS A 608 2.67 9.23 26.64
C HIS A 608 1.86 10.06 27.64
N ASP A 609 0.53 10.04 27.54
CA ASP A 609 -0.36 10.88 28.34
C ASP A 609 -0.91 10.12 29.58
N GLU A 610 -0.46 10.50 30.77
CA GLU A 610 -0.92 9.93 32.04
C GLU A 610 -2.41 10.19 32.31
N ILE A 611 -2.94 11.33 31.86
CA ILE A 611 -4.35 11.70 32.03
C ILE A 611 -5.21 10.77 31.17
N TRP A 612 -4.74 10.44 29.96
CA TRP A 612 -5.43 9.48 29.12
C TRP A 612 -5.50 8.09 29.76
N LEU A 613 -4.39 7.60 30.33
CA LEU A 613 -4.39 6.35 31.11
C LEU A 613 -5.40 6.39 32.27
N ARG A 614 -5.45 7.51 33.00
CA ARG A 614 -6.41 7.68 34.10
C ARG A 614 -7.85 7.65 33.63
N HIS A 615 -8.18 8.29 32.50
CA HIS A 615 -9.51 8.21 31.91
C HIS A 615 -9.88 6.78 31.50
N MET A 616 -8.97 6.06 30.85
CA MET A 616 -9.21 4.64 30.49
C MET A 616 -9.49 3.77 31.73
N LYS A 617 -8.82 4.06 32.86
CA LYS A 617 -9.05 3.37 34.13
C LYS A 617 -10.38 3.78 34.77
N SER A 618 -10.70 5.07 34.82
CA SER A 618 -11.94 5.57 35.42
C SER A 618 -13.18 5.08 34.66
N GLU A 619 -13.09 5.03 33.33
CA GLU A 619 -14.13 4.50 32.46
C GLU A 619 -14.18 2.96 32.48
N GLY A 620 -13.28 2.28 33.19
CA GLY A 620 -13.25 0.82 33.29
C GLY A 620 -12.83 0.10 32.00
N LEU A 621 -12.26 0.83 31.02
CA LEU A 621 -11.68 0.25 29.81
C LEU A 621 -10.44 -0.58 30.17
N ILE A 622 -9.59 -0.07 31.07
CA ILE A 622 -8.46 -0.78 31.69
C ILE A 622 -8.84 -1.18 33.12
N LYS A 623 -8.83 -2.49 33.40
CA LYS A 623 -9.24 -3.03 34.70
C LYS A 623 -8.05 -3.16 35.65
N GLY A 624 -8.20 -2.66 36.88
CA GLY A 624 -7.23 -2.82 37.96
C GLY A 624 -5.81 -2.31 37.59
N ARG A 625 -4.81 -3.17 37.80
CA ARG A 625 -3.39 -2.92 37.47
C ARG A 625 -2.97 -3.48 36.10
N ASN A 626 -3.88 -3.61 35.13
CA ASN A 626 -3.54 -4.12 33.79
C ASN A 626 -2.91 -3.04 32.89
N PHE A 627 -1.83 -2.43 33.36
CA PHE A 627 -1.05 -1.43 32.65
C PHE A 627 0.42 -1.48 33.10
N ALA A 628 1.34 -1.11 32.22
CA ALA A 628 2.74 -0.85 32.55
C ALA A 628 3.00 0.66 32.53
N HIS A 629 3.76 1.16 33.51
CA HIS A 629 4.13 2.57 33.58
C HIS A 629 5.65 2.71 33.47
N PHE A 630 6.13 3.04 32.28
CA PHE A 630 7.54 3.23 31.99
C PHE A 630 8.04 4.59 32.46
N ARG A 631 9.15 4.58 33.19
CA ARG A 631 9.81 5.76 33.73
C ARG A 631 10.87 6.31 32.78
N THR A 632 11.85 5.47 32.49
CA THR A 632 13.04 5.85 31.74
C THR A 632 13.47 4.69 30.84
N TRP A 633 14.45 4.99 29.99
CA TRP A 633 15.07 4.04 29.10
C TRP A 633 16.57 4.33 29.03
N THR A 634 17.38 3.28 29.12
CA THR A 634 18.82 3.35 28.82
C THR A 634 19.18 2.22 27.86
N VAL A 635 20.30 2.36 27.15
CA VAL A 635 20.79 1.31 26.25
C VAL A 635 21.17 0.02 27.01
N ASP A 636 21.57 0.15 28.27
CA ASP A 636 22.05 -0.97 29.07
C ASP A 636 20.92 -1.76 29.73
N LEU A 637 19.84 -1.08 30.14
CA LEU A 637 18.72 -1.71 30.87
C LEU A 637 17.48 -1.88 29.99
N GLY A 638 17.33 -1.08 28.95
CA GLY A 638 16.08 -0.97 28.19
C GLY A 638 15.00 -0.18 28.96
N PRO A 639 13.71 -0.45 28.71
CA PRO A 639 12.62 0.25 29.38
C PRO A 639 12.47 -0.19 30.85
N THR A 640 12.45 0.75 31.79
CA THR A 640 12.26 0.46 33.22
C THR A 640 10.89 0.94 33.72
N GLU A 641 10.19 0.12 34.49
CA GLU A 641 8.87 0.45 35.06
C GLU A 641 8.98 1.15 36.42
N TRP A 642 7.94 1.90 36.80
CA TRP A 642 7.68 2.29 38.19
C TRP A 642 7.06 1.11 38.96
N ASP A 643 7.78 0.00 39.10
CA ASP A 643 7.46 -1.03 40.08
C ASP A 643 8.35 -0.82 41.31
N ASP A 644 7.75 -0.82 42.50
CA ASP A 644 8.47 -0.68 43.77
C ASP A 644 9.64 -1.69 43.84
N ARG A 645 9.48 -2.89 43.28
CA ARG A 645 10.53 -3.93 43.32
C ARG A 645 11.76 -3.59 42.47
N ASP A 646 11.58 -2.93 41.33
CA ASP A 646 12.66 -2.61 40.40
C ASP A 646 13.43 -1.36 40.83
N VAL A 647 12.74 -0.36 41.37
CA VAL A 647 13.41 0.87 41.82
C VAL A 647 14.34 0.61 43.00
N TRP A 648 13.90 -0.18 43.98
CA TRP A 648 14.75 -0.48 45.14
C TRP A 648 15.97 -1.32 44.79
N SER A 649 15.83 -2.29 43.86
CA SER A 649 16.97 -3.09 43.40
C SER A 649 17.97 -2.26 42.58
N GLU A 650 17.49 -1.34 41.75
CA GLU A 650 18.36 -0.42 41.01
C GLU A 650 19.11 0.57 41.94
N ILE A 651 18.44 1.07 42.99
CA ILE A 651 19.11 1.87 44.04
C ILE A 651 20.19 1.02 44.73
N GLU A 652 19.89 -0.25 45.04
CA GLU A 652 20.86 -1.19 45.62
C GLU A 652 22.05 -1.45 44.68
N ASP A 653 21.84 -1.50 43.36
CA ASP A 653 22.89 -1.64 42.34
C ASP A 653 23.78 -0.40 42.22
N TYR A 654 23.21 0.81 42.23
CA TYR A 654 23.99 2.05 42.29
C TYR A 654 24.85 2.09 43.55
N LEU A 655 24.28 1.71 44.69
CA LEU A 655 25.02 1.57 45.95
C LEU A 655 26.10 0.48 45.90
N ALA A 656 25.88 -0.63 45.19
CA ALA A 656 26.89 -1.66 44.97
C ALA A 656 28.08 -1.14 44.17
N LYS A 657 27.84 -0.24 43.21
CA LYS A 657 28.87 0.45 42.40
C LYS A 657 29.48 1.67 43.11
N SER A 658 29.11 1.93 44.37
CA SER A 658 29.50 3.12 45.14
C SER A 658 29.07 4.46 44.52
N ASP A 659 28.04 4.45 43.68
CA ASP A 659 27.44 5.66 43.10
C ASP A 659 26.27 6.15 43.98
N VAL A 660 26.62 6.84 45.07
CA VAL A 660 25.64 7.39 46.02
C VAL A 660 24.81 8.52 45.38
N ARG A 661 25.37 9.28 44.43
CA ARG A 661 24.64 10.36 43.75
C ARG A 661 23.56 9.81 42.84
N GLY A 662 23.86 8.77 42.05
CA GLY A 662 22.89 8.04 41.23
C GLY A 662 21.77 7.45 42.09
N ALA A 663 22.13 6.76 43.17
CA ALA A 663 21.18 6.21 44.14
C ALA A 663 20.26 7.28 44.75
N ALA A 664 20.81 8.43 45.15
CA ALA A 664 20.06 9.52 45.78
C ALA A 664 19.12 10.24 44.80
N ALA A 665 19.58 10.50 43.57
CA ALA A 665 18.75 11.08 42.53
C ALA A 665 17.58 10.16 42.18
N LEU A 666 17.84 8.85 42.05
CA LEU A 666 16.83 7.85 41.76
C LEU A 666 15.79 7.74 42.90
N LEU A 667 16.26 7.69 44.15
CA LEU A 667 15.38 7.71 45.32
C LEU A 667 14.49 8.94 45.35
N ARG A 668 15.04 10.13 45.08
CA ARG A 668 14.28 11.38 45.06
C ARG A 668 13.18 11.35 44.00
N HIS A 669 13.50 10.96 42.77
CA HIS A 669 12.52 10.88 41.69
C HIS A 669 11.42 9.86 41.98
N TYR A 670 11.78 8.72 42.59
CA TYR A 670 10.79 7.74 43.04
C TYR A 670 9.86 8.29 44.11
N LEU A 671 10.41 8.97 45.11
CA LEU A 671 9.59 9.59 46.14
C LEU A 671 8.68 10.68 45.56
N GLU A 672 9.09 11.39 44.50
CA GLU A 672 8.24 12.38 43.81
C GLU A 672 7.05 11.70 43.13
N HIS A 673 7.30 10.62 42.38
CA HIS A 673 6.26 9.81 41.76
C HIS A 673 5.30 9.23 42.79
N PHE A 674 5.84 8.58 43.83
CA PHE A 674 5.09 8.02 44.94
C PHE A 674 4.23 9.07 45.65
N ALA A 675 4.81 10.24 45.97
CA ALA A 675 4.12 11.30 46.69
C ALA A 675 2.99 11.90 45.84
N LYS A 676 3.17 12.01 44.52
CA LYS A 676 2.12 12.44 43.58
C LYS A 676 0.94 11.48 43.62
N GLU A 677 1.19 10.17 43.52
CA GLU A 677 0.13 9.16 43.59
C GLU A 677 -0.55 9.12 44.97
N ALA A 678 0.22 9.21 46.05
CA ALA A 678 -0.31 9.23 47.42
C ALA A 678 -1.16 10.46 47.69
N CYS A 679 -0.74 11.64 47.23
CA CYS A 679 -1.54 12.86 47.33
C CYS A 679 -2.89 12.73 46.62
N ASP A 680 -2.88 12.18 45.40
CA ASP A 680 -4.10 11.96 44.61
C ASP A 680 -5.05 10.98 45.32
N ARG A 681 -4.57 9.76 45.61
CA ARG A 681 -5.38 8.68 46.21
C ARG A 681 -5.93 9.03 47.60
N LEU A 682 -5.15 9.73 48.41
CA LEU A 682 -5.57 10.13 49.77
C LEU A 682 -6.34 11.45 49.78
N ARG A 683 -6.45 12.12 48.63
CA ARG A 683 -7.01 13.47 48.49
C ARG A 683 -6.34 14.44 49.46
N ALA A 684 -5.01 14.45 49.45
CA ALA A 684 -4.18 15.35 50.26
C ALA A 684 -4.38 16.80 49.80
N ARG A 685 -4.26 17.75 50.72
CA ARG A 685 -4.33 19.18 50.38
C ARG A 685 -2.95 19.62 49.89
N VAL A 686 -2.87 20.05 48.64
CA VAL A 686 -1.65 20.61 48.03
C VAL A 686 -2.01 22.00 47.50
N GLU A 687 -1.06 22.93 47.54
CA GLU A 687 -1.23 24.26 46.94
C GLU A 687 -1.54 24.13 45.44
N PHE A 688 -2.56 24.81 44.94
CA PHE A 688 -2.93 24.72 43.54
C PHE A 688 -1.88 25.42 42.65
N ARG A 689 -1.37 24.72 41.64
CA ARG A 689 -0.52 25.28 40.59
C ARG A 689 -1.09 24.94 39.22
N GLY A 690 -1.27 25.97 38.38
CA GLY A 690 -1.88 25.83 37.06
C GLY A 690 -1.04 25.04 36.05
N ASP A 691 0.27 24.94 36.28
CA ASP A 691 1.21 24.16 35.47
C ASP A 691 1.33 22.69 35.91
N ALA A 692 0.66 22.31 37.02
CA ALA A 692 0.76 21.00 37.66
C ALA A 692 2.20 20.55 37.99
N GLN A 693 3.15 21.49 38.14
CA GLN A 693 4.53 21.18 38.53
C GLN A 693 4.67 21.19 40.05
N PHE A 694 4.74 19.97 40.61
CA PHE A 694 4.90 19.76 42.04
C PHE A 694 6.25 19.10 42.33
N MET A 695 6.97 19.60 43.34
CA MET A 695 8.22 19.02 43.81
C MET A 695 7.97 18.07 44.98
N LEU A 696 8.97 17.25 45.33
CA LEU A 696 8.87 16.35 46.47
C LEU A 696 8.43 17.04 47.78
N GLY A 697 8.99 18.23 48.03
CA GLY A 697 8.67 19.04 49.21
C GLY A 697 7.22 19.54 49.24
N ASP A 698 6.60 19.72 48.07
CA ASP A 698 5.19 20.12 47.95
C ASP A 698 4.25 18.93 48.21
N LEU A 699 4.68 17.70 47.88
CA LEU A 699 3.83 16.52 47.86
C LEU A 699 3.98 15.63 49.09
N LEU A 700 5.21 15.19 49.40
CA LEU A 700 5.45 14.14 50.40
C LEU A 700 4.94 14.52 51.80
N PRO A 701 5.15 15.75 52.32
CA PRO A 701 4.61 16.15 53.62
C PRO A 701 3.08 16.12 53.64
N ASN A 702 2.44 16.54 52.54
CA ASN A 702 0.99 16.59 52.41
C ASN A 702 0.37 15.18 52.32
N ALA A 703 0.97 14.28 51.55
CA ALA A 703 0.60 12.86 51.52
C ALA A 703 0.72 12.21 52.91
N THR A 704 1.85 12.45 53.59
CA THR A 704 2.14 11.94 54.93
C THR A 704 1.11 12.41 55.96
N ASN A 705 0.80 13.70 55.96
CA ASN A 705 -0.20 14.26 56.86
C ASN A 705 -1.60 13.74 56.54
N ALA A 706 -1.94 13.58 55.26
CA ALA A 706 -3.24 13.05 54.84
C ALA A 706 -3.46 11.62 55.35
N LEU A 707 -2.48 10.71 55.20
CA LEU A 707 -2.63 9.34 55.70
C LEU A 707 -2.78 9.31 57.23
N GLY A 708 -1.95 10.07 57.95
CA GLY A 708 -2.04 10.16 59.41
C GLY A 708 -3.40 10.67 59.90
N GLU A 709 -3.95 11.71 59.26
CA GLU A 709 -5.28 12.23 59.56
C GLU A 709 -6.39 11.22 59.25
N LEU A 710 -6.28 10.47 58.15
CA LEU A 710 -7.26 9.46 57.76
C LEU A 710 -7.26 8.28 58.74
N LEU A 711 -6.10 7.82 59.19
CA LEU A 711 -6.00 6.75 60.21
C LEU A 711 -6.58 7.20 61.56
N LYS A 712 -6.30 8.44 61.99
CA LYS A 712 -6.92 9.01 63.20
C LYS A 712 -8.44 9.08 63.07
N LYS A 713 -8.95 9.55 61.93
CA LYS A 713 -10.40 9.60 61.67
C LYS A 713 -11.03 8.21 61.66
N ALA A 714 -10.38 7.24 61.03
CA ALA A 714 -10.83 5.86 61.03
C ALA A 714 -10.92 5.27 62.44
N LYS A 715 -9.92 5.56 63.29
CA LYS A 715 -9.91 5.12 64.70
C LYS A 715 -11.04 5.74 65.50
N VAL A 716 -11.28 7.05 65.35
CA VAL A 716 -12.38 7.77 66.00
C VAL A 716 -13.75 7.25 65.51
N ALA A 717 -13.89 7.03 64.21
CA ALA A 717 -15.08 6.43 63.63
C ALA A 717 -15.32 5.03 64.21
N ALA A 718 -14.34 4.12 64.14
CA ALA A 718 -14.45 2.78 64.71
C ALA A 718 -14.84 2.78 66.20
N ASN A 719 -14.29 3.71 66.99
CA ASN A 719 -14.67 3.91 68.38
C ASN A 719 -16.14 4.35 68.53
N SER A 720 -16.63 5.28 67.70
CA SER A 720 -18.04 5.69 67.72
C SER A 720 -19.03 4.56 67.35
N TRP A 721 -18.56 3.58 66.58
CA TRP A 721 -19.31 2.38 66.20
C TRP A 721 -19.10 1.17 67.14
N ASN A 722 -18.30 1.31 68.21
CA ASN A 722 -17.91 0.24 69.14
C ASN A 722 -17.25 -0.99 68.47
N GLN A 723 -16.43 -0.77 67.42
CA GLN A 723 -15.72 -1.83 66.67
C GLN A 723 -14.31 -2.05 67.23
N ASN A 724 -14.19 -2.73 68.37
CA ASN A 724 -12.92 -2.88 69.10
C ASN A 724 -11.80 -3.58 68.28
N ASP A 725 -12.17 -4.54 67.44
CA ASP A 725 -11.27 -5.24 66.51
C ASP A 725 -10.68 -4.30 65.45
N VAL A 726 -11.50 -3.37 64.93
CA VAL A 726 -11.06 -2.36 63.97
C VAL A 726 -10.17 -1.31 64.64
N ILE A 727 -10.47 -0.93 65.90
CA ILE A 727 -9.63 0.02 66.67
C ILE A 727 -8.22 -0.52 66.87
N GLU A 728 -8.08 -1.80 67.24
CA GLU A 728 -6.78 -2.44 67.41
C GLU A 728 -6.01 -2.52 66.09
N LYS A 729 -6.68 -2.92 65.01
CA LYS A 729 -6.09 -2.99 63.66
C LYS A 729 -5.62 -1.62 63.16
N VAL A 730 -6.44 -0.57 63.31
CA VAL A 730 -6.05 0.80 62.94
C VAL A 730 -4.94 1.33 63.84
N GLY A 731 -4.97 1.00 65.14
CA GLY A 731 -3.91 1.36 66.09
C GLY A 731 -2.54 0.79 65.71
N SER A 732 -2.49 -0.47 65.28
CA SER A 732 -1.26 -1.11 64.77
C SER A 732 -0.74 -0.45 63.49
N LEU A 733 -1.63 -0.11 62.55
CA LEU A 733 -1.28 0.62 61.32
C LEU A 733 -0.74 2.03 61.63
N GLU A 734 -1.42 2.75 62.53
CA GLU A 734 -1.02 4.09 62.97
C GLU A 734 0.35 4.09 63.66
N ALA A 735 0.62 3.09 64.52
CA ALA A 735 1.92 2.94 65.18
C ALA A 735 3.04 2.63 64.17
N THR A 736 2.82 1.67 63.28
CA THR A 736 3.79 1.29 62.22
C THR A 736 4.11 2.47 61.30
N PHE A 737 3.08 3.21 60.88
CA PHE A 737 3.22 4.43 60.08
C PHE A 737 3.98 5.52 60.85
N GLY A 738 3.66 5.72 62.14
CA GLY A 738 4.31 6.70 63.00
C GLY A 738 5.81 6.45 63.16
N GLU A 739 6.21 5.20 63.42
CA GLU A 739 7.62 4.81 63.52
C GLU A 739 8.37 5.04 62.19
N ALA A 740 7.77 4.64 61.07
CA ALA A 740 8.36 4.84 59.75
C ALA A 740 8.52 6.33 59.41
N LYS A 741 7.53 7.16 59.77
CA LYS A 741 7.56 8.62 59.59
C LYS A 741 8.69 9.30 60.39
N VAL A 742 8.90 8.88 61.65
CA VAL A 742 9.98 9.44 62.48
C VAL A 742 11.34 9.11 61.88
N LYS A 743 11.53 7.85 61.45
CA LYS A 743 12.78 7.41 60.80
C LYS A 743 13.09 8.22 59.54
N THR A 744 12.11 8.46 58.66
CA THR A 744 12.37 9.24 57.44
C THR A 744 12.60 10.73 57.69
N ASN A 745 11.96 11.32 58.71
CA ASN A 745 12.19 12.72 59.09
C ASN A 745 13.64 12.98 59.57
N HIS A 746 14.29 12.01 60.22
CA HIS A 746 15.70 12.11 60.62
C HIS A 746 16.68 12.05 59.42
N GLU A 747 16.27 11.42 58.32
CA GLU A 747 17.10 11.13 57.15
C GLU A 747 16.81 12.07 55.95
N GLN A 748 15.74 12.87 56.00
CA GLN A 748 15.28 13.73 54.90
C GLN A 748 16.30 14.79 54.46
N TRP A 749 17.15 15.25 55.38
CA TRP A 749 18.21 16.22 55.06
C TRP A 749 19.32 15.60 54.19
N GLN A 750 19.58 14.29 54.31
CA GLN A 750 20.65 13.60 53.58
C GLN A 750 20.30 13.42 52.10
N VAL A 751 19.02 13.18 51.76
CA VAL A 751 18.56 13.06 50.35
C VAL A 751 18.72 14.38 49.60
N ASN A 752 18.34 15.51 50.20
CA ASN A 752 18.53 16.83 49.58
C ASN A 752 20.01 17.23 49.51
N THR A 753 20.81 16.84 50.51
CA THR A 753 22.25 17.11 50.57
C THR A 753 23.05 16.28 49.56
N ALA A 754 22.62 15.05 49.25
CA ALA A 754 23.25 14.17 48.28
C ALA A 754 22.99 14.58 46.81
N VAL A 755 21.87 15.26 46.54
CA VAL A 755 21.42 15.62 45.18
C VAL A 755 21.87 17.03 44.76
N HIS A 756 22.05 17.96 45.70
CA HIS A 756 22.56 19.30 45.43
C HIS A 756 24.07 19.40 45.74
N PHE A 757 24.85 20.12 44.92
CA PHE A 757 26.29 20.28 45.14
C PHE A 757 26.56 21.00 46.47
N ASN A 758 26.97 20.24 47.48
CA ASN A 758 27.48 20.75 48.75
C ASN A 758 28.94 20.35 48.89
N ALA A 759 29.82 21.35 49.07
CA ALA A 759 31.28 21.15 49.20
C ALA A 759 31.70 20.30 50.42
N TRP A 760 30.75 19.87 51.25
CA TRP A 760 30.96 19.13 52.50
C TRP A 760 30.27 17.76 52.58
N ALA A 761 29.67 17.25 51.50
CA ALA A 761 28.91 16.00 51.52
C ALA A 761 29.47 14.94 50.55
N ASP A 762 30.60 14.32 50.93
CA ASP A 762 31.03 13.03 50.37
C ASP A 762 30.36 11.90 51.17
N LEU A 763 29.05 11.71 50.95
CA LEU A 763 28.30 10.60 51.56
C LEU A 763 28.78 9.27 50.96
N LYS A 764 29.13 8.32 51.82
CA LYS A 764 29.52 6.97 51.41
C LYS A 764 28.31 6.02 51.39
N LYS A 765 28.51 4.82 50.85
CA LYS A 765 27.49 3.77 50.80
C LYS A 765 26.91 3.48 52.19
N GLU A 766 27.77 3.46 53.20
CA GLU A 766 27.41 3.18 54.59
C GLU A 766 26.49 4.26 55.19
N ASP A 767 26.61 5.50 54.71
CA ASP A 767 25.79 6.63 55.16
C ASP A 767 24.42 6.65 54.48
N PHE A 768 24.34 6.24 53.20
CA PHE A 768 23.09 6.34 52.42
C PHE A 768 22.23 5.07 52.44
N ALA A 769 22.79 3.89 52.70
CA ALA A 769 22.01 2.65 52.78
C ALA A 769 20.91 2.67 53.87
N PRO A 770 21.13 3.23 55.08
CA PRO A 770 20.08 3.40 56.09
C PRO A 770 18.92 4.30 55.62
N VAL A 771 19.23 5.36 54.86
CA VAL A 771 18.24 6.28 54.26
C VAL A 771 17.31 5.52 53.32
N VAL A 772 17.88 4.71 52.41
CA VAL A 772 17.12 3.88 51.47
C VAL A 772 16.19 2.91 52.21
N ALA A 773 16.70 2.24 53.24
CA ALA A 773 15.90 1.31 54.05
C ALA A 773 14.74 2.02 54.79
N ALA A 774 15.00 3.22 55.33
CA ALA A 774 13.98 4.03 56.00
C ALA A 774 12.85 4.43 55.04
N PHE A 775 13.19 4.93 53.85
CA PHE A 775 12.19 5.31 52.85
C PHE A 775 11.43 4.10 52.27
N LYS A 776 12.08 2.94 52.11
CA LYS A 776 11.44 1.68 51.67
C LYS A 776 10.38 1.20 52.67
N ALA A 777 10.69 1.24 53.95
CA ALA A 777 9.71 0.93 55.01
C ALA A 777 8.58 1.97 55.06
N PHE A 778 8.90 3.24 54.83
CA PHE A 778 7.93 4.32 54.83
C PHE A 778 6.93 4.23 53.67
N THR A 779 7.37 4.04 52.44
CA THR A 779 6.43 3.92 51.30
C THR A 779 5.56 2.68 51.42
N ALA A 780 6.09 1.57 51.94
CA ALA A 780 5.33 0.35 52.20
C ALA A 780 4.14 0.56 53.17
N SER A 781 4.24 1.52 54.11
CA SER A 781 3.17 1.83 55.07
C SER A 781 1.91 2.46 54.44
N PHE A 782 2.01 2.96 53.20
CA PHE A 782 0.86 3.46 52.44
C PHE A 782 0.11 2.35 51.70
N GLY A 783 0.64 1.13 51.68
CA GLY A 783 0.12 0.00 50.90
C GLY A 783 -0.50 -1.10 51.76
N CYS A 784 -1.42 -1.86 51.17
CA CYS A 784 -1.97 -3.05 51.80
C CYS A 784 -0.95 -4.20 51.80
N ALA A 785 -0.69 -4.81 52.97
CA ALA A 785 0.18 -5.98 53.07
C ALA A 785 -0.27 -7.19 52.23
N THR A 786 -1.57 -7.28 51.88
CA THR A 786 -2.11 -8.41 51.10
C THR A 786 -2.01 -8.18 49.58
N CYS A 787 -2.43 -7.02 49.07
CA CYS A 787 -2.44 -6.76 47.62
C CYS A 787 -1.32 -5.83 47.13
N GLY A 788 -0.55 -5.22 48.04
CA GLY A 788 0.49 -4.25 47.70
C GLY A 788 -0.05 -2.94 47.12
N GLU A 789 -1.37 -2.73 47.07
CA GLU A 789 -1.94 -1.50 46.54
C GLU A 789 -1.97 -0.39 47.59
N MET A 790 -1.61 0.81 47.15
CA MET A 790 -1.72 2.02 47.93
C MET A 790 -3.16 2.30 48.34
N TYR A 791 -3.35 2.67 49.60
CA TYR A 791 -4.65 3.04 50.13
C TYR A 791 -5.23 4.25 49.40
N PHE A 792 -6.56 4.25 49.23
CA PHE A 792 -7.28 5.33 48.58
C PHE A 792 -8.57 5.66 49.32
N VAL A 793 -9.03 6.90 49.17
CA VAL A 793 -10.25 7.41 49.79
C VAL A 793 -11.43 7.23 48.85
N THR A 794 -12.58 6.83 49.38
CA THR A 794 -13.86 6.82 48.64
C THR A 794 -14.91 7.70 49.32
N PRO A 795 -15.85 8.30 48.57
CA PRO A 795 -15.82 8.51 47.12
C PRO A 795 -14.70 9.47 46.68
N ASP A 796 -14.35 9.41 45.39
CA ASP A 796 -13.27 10.20 44.79
C ASP A 796 -13.51 11.72 44.92
N ARG A 797 -14.77 12.15 44.98
CA ARG A 797 -15.18 13.55 45.19
C ARG A 797 -16.25 13.64 46.28
N GLY A 798 -16.32 14.79 46.95
CA GLY A 798 -17.27 15.02 48.05
C GLY A 798 -16.71 14.63 49.42
N GLN A 799 -17.57 14.25 50.36
CA GLN A 799 -17.15 13.85 51.71
C GLN A 799 -16.28 12.57 51.65
N LYS A 800 -15.26 12.48 52.51
CA LYS A 800 -14.40 11.28 52.58
C LYS A 800 -15.11 10.25 53.48
N GLU A 801 -15.59 9.16 52.92
CA GLU A 801 -16.43 8.18 53.63
C GLU A 801 -15.65 6.95 54.09
N ALA A 802 -14.69 6.47 53.29
CA ALA A 802 -13.88 5.30 53.65
C ALA A 802 -12.44 5.40 53.13
N LEU A 803 -11.51 4.73 53.84
CA LEU A 803 -10.15 4.45 53.39
C LEU A 803 -10.03 2.96 53.03
N ARG A 804 -9.69 2.66 51.78
CA ARG A 804 -9.78 1.31 51.21
C ARG A 804 -8.49 0.88 50.51
N CYS A 805 -8.32 -0.42 50.33
CA CYS A 805 -7.43 -1.00 49.32
C CYS A 805 -8.26 -1.73 48.25
N GLY A 806 -7.70 -2.00 47.06
CA GLY A 806 -8.49 -2.53 45.94
C GLY A 806 -8.82 -4.02 46.05
N CYS A 807 -8.13 -4.79 46.91
CA CYS A 807 -8.58 -6.16 47.23
C CYS A 807 -9.67 -6.23 48.32
N GLY A 808 -10.01 -5.10 48.94
CA GLY A 808 -10.98 -5.04 50.04
C GLY A 808 -10.49 -5.54 51.41
N GLY A 809 -9.25 -6.04 51.52
CA GLY A 809 -8.66 -6.50 52.78
C GLY A 809 -8.47 -5.40 53.85
N LEU A 810 -8.43 -4.14 53.41
CA LEU A 810 -8.57 -2.96 54.25
C LEU A 810 -9.79 -2.15 53.76
N ASN A 811 -10.75 -1.94 54.65
CA ASN A 811 -11.90 -1.05 54.46
C ASN A 811 -12.21 -0.37 55.78
N LEU A 812 -11.77 0.86 55.95
CA LEU A 812 -11.93 1.63 57.17
C LEU A 812 -12.97 2.71 56.95
N ASN A 813 -14.04 2.69 57.76
CA ASN A 813 -15.03 3.76 57.76
C ASN A 813 -14.41 5.05 58.34
N LEU A 814 -14.68 6.19 57.70
CA LEU A 814 -14.23 7.52 58.13
C LEU A 814 -15.37 8.36 58.73
N LEU A 815 -16.62 7.86 58.70
CA LEU A 815 -17.80 8.52 59.24
C LEU A 815 -18.10 8.04 60.67
N GLN A 816 -18.41 8.97 61.55
CA GLN A 816 -18.80 8.66 62.93
C GLN A 816 -20.26 8.20 62.99
N LYS A 817 -20.63 7.53 64.06
CA LYS A 817 -22.03 7.12 64.28
C LYS A 817 -22.91 8.37 64.45
N GLY A 818 -23.74 8.66 63.45
CA GLY A 818 -24.66 9.80 63.43
C GLY A 818 -24.18 11.03 62.66
N SER A 819 -23.07 10.94 61.94
CA SER A 819 -22.54 11.99 61.05
C SER A 819 -22.95 11.84 59.59
#